data_AF-A0AAE0A7G8-F1
#
_entry.id   AF-A0AAE0A7G8-F1
#
_cell.length_a   1.000
_cell.length_b   1.000
_cell.length_c   1.000
_cell.angle_alpha   90.00
_cell.angle_beta   90.00
_cell.angle_gamma   90.00
#
_symmetry.space_group_name_H-M   'P 1'
#
loop_
_entity.id
_entity.type
_entity.pdbx_description
1 polymer ?
#
loop_
_entity_poly.entity_id
_entity_poly.type
_entity_poly.pdbx_seq_one_letter_code
_entity_poly.pdbx_strand_id
1 'polypeptide(L)'
;MDPPFGRPMNLKYYQPFHSGNRKCVSPPLEVADNSSKAWKNCLVGYFIEKKLPFSLVNNTAMRIWGNRGLLEVLANEKGFYFFKFSDDEACSNVLEAVPWLFAGRMVILKKWHPRLILSKDSYSKIPVSVKLFNIPHEYWNEEGLSHIASAVGKPLYADSLTESMKRISFARVCIEIDASCDLVDSFDLFMGDSSNPKLGENVEILVEYQWKPKFFTECKSFGHSITNCPKLKPLLSPSENVPAPKLKQEWRRVNKRDAPTVCSPQACMEPPPFGSLKDDKVISTCNTENEPSWCPTNLPNLDQCQVLSMERAVDTSNKFAALVEEGDNRNNHCNDQSNDQCNDVDPSSMAYPDQRNDQCTDVDSPTTAPPDHSLWHSKIKNIDRVTVKGLSSPTESSSKKKKKKQTAKKGKVNSSQAKPTNLSYCCHFRQQWTTLKAEEDLLRQKSRIQWLKDGDRNSSYFFKSINGKHNRSKIHTITGDDGSLIEGYILVKKEAIHHFQTILGYSRPVSHGIGTTLSNIIDKVISNGKVDFMGRDVTDDEIREVCFSLHPNKAPGPDGFNAHFFKITWDIIGEDVISAVQEFFRSGLLLKELNATILALVPKVPNPSKMKDFRPISCCNTLYKIIAKIIAKRIKPCLPDIISPSQSAFVAGRCIGDNILLVQELMRNYYKDASCPRLALKVDLMKPFDMVDWGFLLETLVAFHFPPKVIMWIKACLTTPKFSISINGELAGFFSGKRGLHQRDPMSPYLFVIVMEVLSKILAKRIEDSPSFKFHWRCDKIKLAHLCFADDVIMLCHGSLSSARVVKAALDEFSLLSGLHTNHAKSNIFTSRVSHAINQLLINLFGYTVGSLPIGYLGIPIISSRLRLCDCSPLMDRVSGRLASWLNRGLSYAGRLQLIKFRSFLWRGIEGDSKGAKICWSNICLPKKEGGLGIKDLSSWNKALMIRHIWILSYGTNNLWSSWIKAYHFKNSNLSEAKTPCTCSWNWRKLLHLRPLVRPLIQHYIGNGSSTSLWFDNWHPDGPQWSPRVFYDSGLSIHVTVSSIVHGNSWSWPVAMSIDLFEIRSRMPSYNPNSNVNDRARWLPSSNGTYSASSALASLRTPHPFVPWFKHVLFPQNIPRMSFILWVAIRGRLSTRDRIRKYDPMAVTTCVLCNTHPESHAHLFF
;
A
#
# COMPACT_ATOMS: atom_id res chain seq x y z
N MET A 1 -31.96 -12.74 -18.33
CA MET A 1 -31.68 -13.23 -16.97
C MET A 1 -32.22 -12.21 -16.01
N ASP A 2 -33.39 -12.52 -15.52
CA ASP A 2 -34.16 -11.73 -14.57
C ASP A 2 -33.50 -11.81 -13.18
N PRO A 3 -33.74 -10.83 -12.29
CA PRO A 3 -33.19 -10.89 -10.94
C PRO A 3 -33.74 -12.10 -10.17
N PRO A 4 -32.95 -12.70 -9.25
CA PRO A 4 -33.39 -13.86 -8.50
C PRO A 4 -34.52 -13.48 -7.55
N PHE A 5 -35.74 -13.94 -7.86
CA PHE A 5 -36.86 -13.87 -6.93
C PHE A 5 -36.54 -14.72 -5.69
N GLY A 6 -36.76 -14.14 -4.50
CA GLY A 6 -36.89 -14.91 -3.27
C GLY A 6 -38.14 -15.81 -3.30
N ARG A 7 -38.37 -16.61 -2.26
CA ARG A 7 -39.55 -17.48 -2.16
C ARG A 7 -40.83 -16.72 -2.55
N PRO A 8 -41.62 -17.18 -3.53
CA PRO A 8 -42.79 -16.44 -4.00
C PRO A 8 -43.81 -16.30 -2.87
N MET A 9 -44.29 -15.07 -2.67
CA MET A 9 -45.35 -14.78 -1.71
C MET A 9 -46.68 -15.23 -2.32
N ASN A 10 -47.40 -16.14 -1.66
CA ASN A 10 -48.61 -16.72 -2.20
C ASN A 10 -49.82 -15.78 -2.01
N LEU A 11 -50.03 -14.88 -2.98
CA LEU A 11 -51.06 -13.84 -2.93
C LEU A 11 -52.44 -14.38 -3.33
N LYS A 12 -53.44 -14.15 -2.49
CA LYS A 12 -54.86 -14.43 -2.80
C LYS A 12 -55.51 -13.19 -3.42
N TYR A 13 -56.35 -13.39 -4.43
CA TYR A 13 -57.21 -12.35 -4.98
C TYR A 13 -58.45 -12.13 -4.10
N TYR A 14 -58.82 -10.86 -3.90
CA TYR A 14 -60.04 -10.45 -3.22
C TYR A 14 -60.78 -9.46 -4.11
N GLN A 15 -62.08 -9.66 -4.31
CA GLN A 15 -62.85 -8.88 -5.28
C GLN A 15 -63.15 -7.46 -4.75
N PRO A 16 -62.82 -6.40 -5.51
CA PRO A 16 -63.16 -5.03 -5.15
C PRO A 16 -64.65 -4.72 -5.37
N PHE A 17 -65.19 -3.85 -4.52
CA PHE A 17 -66.53 -3.26 -4.69
C PHE A 17 -66.41 -1.81 -5.19
N HIS A 18 -67.54 -1.15 -5.47
CA HIS A 18 -67.56 0.25 -5.88
C HIS A 18 -68.28 1.12 -4.82
N SER A 19 -67.79 2.34 -4.62
CA SER A 19 -68.39 3.34 -3.75
C SER A 19 -68.36 4.68 -4.50
N GLY A 20 -69.50 5.05 -5.09
CA GLY A 20 -69.56 6.06 -6.16
C GLY A 20 -68.62 5.71 -7.32
N ASN A 21 -68.03 6.73 -7.96
CA ASN A 21 -67.06 6.57 -9.05
C ASN A 21 -65.66 6.07 -8.59
N ARG A 22 -65.55 5.38 -7.44
CA ARG A 22 -64.28 4.85 -6.93
C ARG A 22 -64.38 3.35 -6.65
N LYS A 23 -63.35 2.63 -7.11
CA LYS A 23 -63.15 1.19 -6.90
C LYS A 23 -62.44 0.98 -5.56
N CYS A 24 -63.07 0.24 -4.67
CA CYS A 24 -62.70 0.12 -3.26
C CYS A 24 -62.44 -1.33 -2.86
N VAL A 25 -61.60 -1.52 -1.84
CA VAL A 25 -61.34 -2.81 -1.18
C VAL A 25 -61.38 -2.57 0.32
N SER A 26 -62.06 -3.44 1.06
CA SER A 26 -62.13 -3.39 2.53
C SER A 26 -61.47 -4.66 3.09
N PRO A 27 -60.15 -4.64 3.38
CA PRO A 27 -59.51 -5.74 4.08
C PRO A 27 -60.00 -5.79 5.54
N PRO A 28 -60.29 -6.98 6.11
CA PRO A 28 -60.66 -7.10 7.51
C PRO A 28 -59.59 -6.53 8.46
N LEU A 29 -60.01 -5.93 9.57
CA LEU A 29 -59.12 -5.32 10.57
C LEU A 29 -58.03 -6.28 11.07
N GLU A 30 -58.38 -7.56 11.28
CA GLU A 30 -57.46 -8.63 11.65
C GLU A 30 -56.25 -8.81 10.71
N VAL A 31 -56.40 -8.47 9.43
CA VAL A 31 -55.31 -8.52 8.43
C VAL A 31 -54.33 -7.36 8.64
N ALA A 32 -54.83 -6.19 9.02
CA ALA A 32 -54.00 -5.05 9.41
C ALA A 32 -53.30 -5.30 10.75
N ASP A 33 -53.97 -5.90 11.73
CA ASP A 33 -53.40 -6.19 13.05
C ASP A 33 -52.31 -7.26 12.99
N ASN A 34 -52.52 -8.35 12.24
CA ASN A 34 -51.48 -9.35 12.02
C ASN A 34 -50.27 -8.78 11.25
N SER A 35 -50.48 -7.85 10.32
CA SER A 35 -49.40 -7.13 9.63
C SER A 35 -48.65 -6.15 10.56
N SER A 36 -49.35 -5.55 11.52
CA SER A 36 -48.80 -4.53 12.43
C SER A 36 -47.81 -5.10 13.45
N LYS A 37 -47.90 -6.40 13.77
CA LYS A 37 -46.93 -7.11 14.64
C LYS A 37 -45.47 -6.93 14.17
N ALA A 38 -45.23 -6.89 12.86
CA ALA A 38 -43.90 -6.73 12.27
C ALA A 38 -43.30 -5.31 12.36
N TRP A 39 -44.09 -4.32 12.81
CA TRP A 39 -43.70 -2.91 12.89
C TRP A 39 -43.85 -2.31 14.31
N LYS A 40 -44.28 -3.11 15.30
CA LYS A 40 -44.54 -2.66 16.68
C LYS A 40 -43.37 -1.89 17.30
N ASN A 41 -42.15 -2.42 17.15
CA ASN A 41 -40.93 -1.87 17.77
C ASN A 41 -40.18 -0.96 16.79
N CYS A 42 -40.88 -0.05 16.09
CA CYS A 42 -40.30 0.78 15.04
C CYS A 42 -40.41 2.28 15.32
N LEU A 43 -39.30 3.01 15.18
CA LEU A 43 -39.29 4.47 15.08
C LEU A 43 -39.25 4.88 13.61
N VAL A 44 -40.08 5.84 13.23
CA VAL A 44 -39.98 6.53 11.94
C VAL A 44 -39.26 7.85 12.14
N GLY A 45 -38.24 8.12 11.33
CA GLY A 45 -37.49 9.37 11.39
C GLY A 45 -37.35 10.10 10.06
N TYR A 46 -37.15 11.41 10.12
CA TYR A 46 -36.85 12.23 8.95
C TYR A 46 -35.96 13.43 9.31
N PHE A 47 -35.34 14.01 8.28
CA PHE A 47 -34.52 15.22 8.41
C PHE A 47 -35.30 16.45 7.98
N ILE A 48 -35.12 17.55 8.72
CA ILE A 48 -35.66 18.87 8.37
C ILE A 48 -35.03 19.38 7.06
N GLU A 49 -33.72 19.21 6.92
CA GLU A 49 -32.95 19.53 5.71
C GLU A 49 -33.08 18.47 4.58
N LYS A 50 -32.37 18.69 3.46
CA LYS A 50 -32.22 17.72 2.35
C LYS A 50 -31.87 16.31 2.87
N LYS A 51 -32.58 15.29 2.36
CA LYS A 51 -32.42 13.88 2.72
C LYS A 51 -30.95 13.43 2.64
N LEU A 52 -30.48 12.70 3.65
CA LEU A 52 -29.13 12.16 3.70
C LEU A 52 -29.02 10.83 2.93
N PRO A 53 -27.84 10.47 2.39
CA PRO A 53 -27.63 9.17 1.77
C PRO A 53 -27.96 8.03 2.75
N PHE A 54 -28.70 7.01 2.29
CA PHE A 54 -29.13 5.89 3.13
C PHE A 54 -27.94 5.21 3.84
N SER A 55 -26.83 5.01 3.13
CA SER A 55 -25.58 4.45 3.69
C SER A 55 -25.02 5.27 4.86
N LEU A 56 -25.10 6.60 4.80
CA LEU A 56 -24.66 7.48 5.89
C LEU A 56 -25.60 7.40 7.10
N VAL A 57 -26.92 7.32 6.86
CA VAL A 57 -27.92 7.18 7.93
C VAL A 57 -27.80 5.82 8.61
N ASN A 58 -27.80 4.73 7.84
CA ASN A 58 -27.62 3.36 8.34
C ASN A 58 -26.32 3.22 9.15
N ASN A 59 -25.18 3.64 8.61
CA ASN A 59 -23.89 3.51 9.30
C ASN A 59 -23.79 4.41 10.55
N THR A 60 -24.56 5.49 10.62
CA THR A 60 -24.64 6.35 11.82
C THR A 60 -25.56 5.75 12.87
N ALA A 61 -26.76 5.29 12.48
CA ALA A 61 -27.72 4.63 13.36
C ALA A 61 -27.14 3.34 13.96
N MET A 62 -26.60 2.42 13.14
CA MET A 62 -25.99 1.17 13.62
C MET A 62 -24.83 1.40 14.59
N ARG A 63 -24.07 2.50 14.42
CA ARG A 63 -22.96 2.83 15.34
C ARG A 63 -23.42 3.44 16.68
N ILE A 64 -24.57 4.10 16.72
CA ILE A 64 -25.06 4.83 17.91
C ILE A 64 -26.12 4.02 18.66
N TRP A 65 -26.98 3.30 17.94
CA TRP A 65 -28.12 2.56 18.45
C TRP A 65 -28.01 1.03 18.27
N GLY A 66 -27.00 0.51 17.57
CA GLY A 66 -26.79 -0.95 17.48
C GLY A 66 -26.56 -1.61 18.84
N ASN A 67 -25.82 -0.95 19.73
CA ASN A 67 -25.67 -1.35 21.14
C ASN A 67 -26.90 -0.97 22.00
N ARG A 68 -27.98 -0.48 21.40
CA ARG A 68 -29.29 -0.17 22.01
C ARG A 68 -30.42 -0.87 21.24
N GLY A 69 -30.20 -2.12 20.82
CA GLY A 69 -31.23 -2.96 20.22
C GLY A 69 -31.63 -2.67 18.77
N LEU A 70 -30.98 -1.73 18.06
CA LEU A 70 -31.31 -1.48 16.64
C LEU A 70 -30.93 -2.69 15.76
N LEU A 71 -31.92 -3.28 15.09
CA LEU A 71 -31.78 -4.45 14.22
C LEU A 71 -31.69 -4.10 12.73
N GLU A 72 -32.48 -3.15 12.25
CA GLU A 72 -32.62 -2.84 10.83
C GLU A 72 -32.89 -1.34 10.60
N VAL A 73 -32.35 -0.79 9.51
CA VAL A 73 -32.73 0.53 8.99
C VAL A 73 -33.27 0.37 7.57
N LEU A 74 -34.48 0.86 7.34
CA LEU A 74 -35.10 0.98 6.02
C LEU A 74 -35.27 2.46 5.65
N ALA A 75 -35.54 2.76 4.38
CA ALA A 75 -35.88 4.11 3.95
C ALA A 75 -36.87 4.10 2.77
N ASN A 76 -37.68 5.15 2.66
CA ASN A 76 -38.56 5.36 1.51
C ASN A 76 -38.11 6.54 0.64
N GLU A 77 -38.63 6.61 -0.59
CA GLU A 77 -38.23 7.62 -1.58
C GLU A 77 -38.54 9.05 -1.13
N LYS A 78 -39.64 9.21 -0.37
CA LYS A 78 -40.09 10.45 0.28
C LYS A 78 -39.09 10.94 1.36
N GLY A 79 -38.10 10.15 1.73
CA GLY A 79 -37.02 10.53 2.64
C GLY A 79 -37.38 10.41 4.12
N PHE A 80 -38.26 9.46 4.45
CA PHE A 80 -38.39 8.93 5.81
C PHE A 80 -37.54 7.66 5.93
N TYR A 81 -37.07 7.40 7.14
CA TYR A 81 -36.25 6.25 7.53
C TYR A 81 -37.00 5.50 8.62
N PHE A 82 -36.92 4.17 8.64
CA PHE A 82 -37.59 3.32 9.61
C PHE A 82 -36.52 2.54 10.35
N PHE A 83 -36.53 2.64 11.67
CA PHE A 83 -35.53 2.04 12.56
C PHE A 83 -36.25 0.97 13.39
N LYS A 84 -35.94 -0.31 13.15
CA LYS A 84 -36.54 -1.43 13.89
C LYS A 84 -35.65 -1.83 15.07
N PHE A 85 -36.25 -1.95 16.24
CA PHE A 85 -35.60 -2.35 17.48
C PHE A 85 -36.02 -3.77 17.90
N SER A 86 -35.19 -4.42 18.72
CA SER A 86 -35.46 -5.73 19.32
C SER A 86 -36.76 -5.73 20.14
N ASP A 87 -36.97 -4.67 20.91
CA ASP A 87 -37.98 -4.55 21.95
C ASP A 87 -38.49 -3.10 22.04
N ASP A 88 -39.57 -2.89 22.79
CA ASP A 88 -40.18 -1.56 22.91
C ASP A 88 -39.48 -0.66 23.94
N GLU A 89 -38.71 -1.24 24.86
CA GLU A 89 -37.93 -0.51 25.86
C GLU A 89 -36.73 0.20 25.19
N ALA A 90 -36.03 -0.49 24.30
CA ALA A 90 -35.00 0.07 23.42
C ALA A 90 -35.55 1.16 22.49
N CYS A 91 -36.78 0.97 22.00
CA CYS A 91 -37.50 1.94 21.17
C CYS A 91 -37.75 3.26 21.95
N SER A 92 -38.29 3.18 23.17
CA SER A 92 -38.51 4.34 24.05
C SER A 92 -37.20 4.98 24.52
N ASN A 93 -36.19 4.19 24.93
CA ASN A 93 -34.85 4.67 25.31
C ASN A 93 -34.09 5.45 24.21
N VAL A 94 -34.46 5.27 22.94
CA VAL A 94 -33.94 6.10 21.82
C VAL A 94 -34.80 7.33 21.59
N LEU A 95 -36.11 7.27 21.86
CA LEU A 95 -37.03 8.39 21.73
C LEU A 95 -36.84 9.44 22.86
N GLU A 96 -36.70 9.00 24.11
CA GLU A 96 -36.40 9.83 25.30
C GLU A 96 -35.01 10.51 25.23
N ALA A 97 -34.10 9.98 24.40
CA ALA A 97 -32.73 10.47 24.25
C ALA A 97 -32.53 11.48 23.09
N VAL A 98 -33.62 12.06 22.59
CA VAL A 98 -33.64 13.18 21.63
C VAL A 98 -33.07 14.45 22.30
N PRO A 99 -32.27 15.30 21.61
CA PRO A 99 -32.04 15.37 20.17
C PRO A 99 -30.87 14.53 19.63
N TRP A 100 -31.11 13.84 18.51
CA TRP A 100 -30.09 13.07 17.79
C TRP A 100 -29.55 13.80 16.56
N LEU A 101 -28.23 13.91 16.45
CA LEU A 101 -27.53 14.58 15.34
C LEU A 101 -26.79 13.58 14.43
N PHE A 102 -27.25 13.45 13.19
CA PHE A 102 -26.61 12.62 12.16
C PHE A 102 -25.86 13.53 11.18
N ALA A 103 -24.53 13.39 11.11
CA ALA A 103 -23.66 14.25 10.31
C ALA A 103 -23.87 15.76 10.53
N GLY A 104 -24.26 16.16 11.75
CA GLY A 104 -24.55 17.56 12.12
C GLY A 104 -26.01 17.99 11.91
N ARG A 105 -26.87 17.13 11.35
CA ARG A 105 -28.30 17.41 11.13
C ARG A 105 -29.17 16.70 12.15
N MET A 106 -30.19 17.38 12.66
CA MET A 106 -31.17 16.76 13.57
C MET A 106 -32.11 15.81 12.81
N VAL A 107 -32.30 14.61 13.36
CA VAL A 107 -33.37 13.69 12.97
C VAL A 107 -34.56 13.86 13.92
N ILE A 108 -35.73 14.14 13.36
CA ILE A 108 -37.01 14.04 14.09
C ILE A 108 -37.41 12.58 14.12
N LEU A 109 -37.87 12.07 15.26
CA LEU A 109 -38.34 10.70 15.45
C LEU A 109 -39.81 10.72 15.93
N LYS A 110 -40.65 9.82 15.40
CA LYS A 110 -42.01 9.51 15.87
C LYS A 110 -42.13 7.98 16.02
N LYS A 111 -42.79 7.49 17.07
CA LYS A 111 -43.06 6.03 17.25
C LYS A 111 -44.09 5.57 16.21
N TRP A 112 -43.88 4.42 15.59
CA TRP A 112 -44.78 3.91 14.56
C TRP A 112 -46.09 3.39 15.18
N HIS A 113 -47.21 3.66 14.50
CA HIS A 113 -48.51 3.04 14.81
C HIS A 113 -49.33 2.84 13.51
N PRO A 114 -50.33 1.95 13.47
CA PRO A 114 -51.02 1.57 12.23
C PRO A 114 -51.78 2.70 11.51
N ARG A 115 -51.99 3.84 12.19
CA ARG A 115 -52.66 5.04 11.65
C ARG A 115 -51.71 6.25 11.46
N LEU A 116 -50.39 6.03 11.50
CA LEU A 116 -49.39 7.10 11.38
C LEU A 116 -49.32 7.67 9.94
N ILE A 117 -49.84 8.88 9.75
CA ILE A 117 -49.71 9.62 8.49
C ILE A 117 -48.28 10.19 8.40
N LEU A 118 -47.56 9.87 7.32
CA LEU A 118 -46.19 10.33 7.09
C LEU A 118 -46.16 11.68 6.35
N SER A 119 -46.59 12.72 7.06
CA SER A 119 -46.39 14.13 6.70
C SER A 119 -45.01 14.63 7.15
N LYS A 120 -44.51 15.67 6.47
CA LYS A 120 -43.45 16.54 6.98
C LYS A 120 -44.11 17.84 7.35
N ASP A 121 -44.62 17.87 8.58
CA ASP A 121 -45.37 18.99 9.12
C ASP A 121 -44.51 20.27 9.08
N SER A 122 -45.16 21.44 8.99
CA SER A 122 -44.48 22.68 8.62
C SER A 122 -43.32 23.04 9.54
N TYR A 123 -42.21 23.53 8.95
CA TYR A 123 -40.97 23.93 9.62
C TYR A 123 -41.09 25.09 10.65
N SER A 124 -42.31 25.48 11.00
CA SER A 124 -42.63 26.40 12.08
C SER A 124 -42.57 25.75 13.46
N LYS A 125 -42.73 24.43 13.61
CA LYS A 125 -42.78 23.77 14.93
C LYS A 125 -41.82 22.59 15.04
N ILE A 126 -41.20 22.44 16.21
CA ILE A 126 -40.31 21.31 16.53
C ILE A 126 -40.41 20.88 18.00
N PRO A 127 -40.25 19.57 18.32
CA PRO A 127 -40.03 19.10 19.68
C PRO A 127 -38.59 19.40 20.13
N VAL A 128 -38.43 19.92 21.35
CA VAL A 128 -37.15 20.18 22.01
C VAL A 128 -37.24 19.70 23.46
N SER A 129 -36.20 19.03 23.96
CA SER A 129 -36.12 18.68 25.38
C SER A 129 -35.45 19.80 26.17
N VAL A 130 -36.15 20.27 27.20
CA VAL A 130 -35.67 21.22 28.21
C VAL A 130 -35.47 20.54 29.56
N LYS A 131 -34.60 21.09 30.38
CA LYS A 131 -34.59 20.88 31.83
C LYS A 131 -35.19 22.11 32.50
N LEU A 132 -36.03 21.89 33.49
CA LEU A 132 -36.66 22.91 34.31
C LEU A 132 -36.13 22.73 35.73
N PHE A 133 -35.42 23.73 36.25
CA PHE A 133 -34.83 23.74 37.58
C PHE A 133 -35.67 24.60 38.54
N ASN A 134 -35.38 24.50 39.85
CA ASN A 134 -36.04 25.27 40.92
C ASN A 134 -37.55 25.04 41.07
N ILE A 135 -38.12 23.99 40.46
CA ILE A 135 -39.53 23.64 40.62
C ILE A 135 -39.81 23.29 42.10
N PRO A 136 -40.79 23.93 42.75
CA PRO A 136 -41.21 23.56 44.10
C PRO A 136 -41.80 22.14 44.11
N HIS A 137 -41.49 21.35 45.15
CA HIS A 137 -41.86 19.93 45.20
C HIS A 137 -43.38 19.67 45.12
N GLU A 138 -44.21 20.63 45.52
CA GLU A 138 -45.68 20.58 45.43
C GLU A 138 -46.19 20.49 43.98
N TYR A 139 -45.50 21.13 43.04
CA TYR A 139 -45.84 21.10 41.60
C TYR A 139 -45.20 19.93 40.84
N TRP A 140 -44.55 18.98 41.54
CA TRP A 140 -43.84 17.85 40.91
C TRP A 140 -44.77 16.69 40.49
N ASN A 141 -45.96 17.04 39.99
CA ASN A 141 -47.02 16.14 39.53
C ASN A 141 -47.37 16.44 38.04
N GLU A 142 -48.22 15.62 37.41
CA GLU A 142 -48.52 15.74 35.97
C GLU A 142 -49.11 17.10 35.58
N GLU A 143 -50.00 17.65 36.41
CA GLU A 143 -50.69 18.93 36.18
C GLU A 143 -49.74 20.11 36.42
N GLY A 144 -49.05 20.13 37.56
CA GLY A 144 -48.06 21.15 37.91
C GLY A 144 -46.90 21.24 36.91
N LEU A 145 -46.32 20.10 36.53
CA LEU A 145 -45.27 20.06 35.50
C LEU A 145 -45.79 20.47 34.12
N SER A 146 -47.06 20.18 33.79
CA SER A 146 -47.68 20.64 32.54
C SER A 146 -47.90 22.15 32.52
N HIS A 147 -48.34 22.75 33.64
CA HIS A 147 -48.46 24.20 33.79
C HIS A 147 -47.09 24.90 33.67
N ILE A 148 -46.08 24.44 34.40
CA ILE A 148 -44.73 25.01 34.39
C ILE A 148 -44.08 24.85 33.00
N ALA A 149 -44.20 23.68 32.36
CA ALA A 149 -43.66 23.49 31.01
C ALA A 149 -44.35 24.36 29.95
N SER A 150 -45.66 24.63 30.11
CA SER A 150 -46.45 25.43 29.17
C SER A 150 -45.99 26.90 29.05
N ALA A 151 -45.27 27.43 30.05
CA ALA A 151 -44.63 28.74 29.97
C ALA A 151 -43.47 28.80 28.93
N VAL A 152 -42.90 27.66 28.57
CA VAL A 152 -41.76 27.54 27.63
C VAL A 152 -42.18 27.00 26.26
N GLY A 153 -43.23 26.16 26.21
CA GLY A 153 -43.77 25.57 24.99
C GLY A 153 -44.77 24.47 25.32
N LYS A 154 -45.51 23.97 24.31
CA LYS A 154 -46.57 22.98 24.57
C LYS A 154 -45.96 21.66 25.06
N PRO A 155 -46.27 21.15 26.27
CA PRO A 155 -45.76 19.87 26.74
C PRO A 155 -46.22 18.69 25.87
N LEU A 156 -45.34 17.70 25.71
CA LEU A 156 -45.57 16.47 24.94
C LEU A 156 -45.43 15.20 25.79
N TYR A 157 -44.36 15.12 26.61
CA TYR A 157 -44.06 14.04 27.56
C TYR A 157 -42.87 14.45 28.45
N ALA A 158 -42.68 13.78 29.59
CA ALA A 158 -41.49 13.90 30.42
C ALA A 158 -40.51 12.73 30.16
N ASP A 159 -39.30 12.74 30.74
CA ASP A 159 -38.47 11.51 30.76
C ASP A 159 -38.85 10.60 31.94
N SER A 160 -38.69 9.29 31.76
CA SER A 160 -39.08 8.27 32.74
C SER A 160 -38.48 8.45 34.15
N LEU A 161 -37.38 9.19 34.29
CA LEU A 161 -36.77 9.58 35.57
C LEU A 161 -37.46 10.77 36.26
N THR A 162 -38.10 11.66 35.48
CA THR A 162 -38.98 12.72 36.00
C THR A 162 -40.32 12.11 36.43
N GLU A 163 -40.93 11.28 35.56
CA GLU A 163 -42.23 10.64 35.80
C GLU A 163 -42.21 9.74 37.06
N SER A 164 -41.14 8.95 37.24
CA SER A 164 -40.97 8.12 38.43
C SER A 164 -40.38 8.85 39.66
N MET A 165 -40.26 10.19 39.60
CA MET A 165 -39.65 11.05 40.63
C MET A 165 -38.25 10.64 41.13
N LYS A 166 -37.54 9.79 40.37
CA LYS A 166 -36.17 9.33 40.69
C LYS A 166 -35.11 10.42 40.50
N ARG A 167 -35.49 11.60 39.99
CA ARG A 167 -34.63 12.77 39.83
C ARG A 167 -35.40 14.08 40.11
N ILE A 168 -35.27 14.57 41.34
CA ILE A 168 -35.89 15.83 41.82
C ILE A 168 -35.00 17.07 41.70
N SER A 169 -33.83 16.98 41.04
CA SER A 169 -32.94 18.13 40.83
C SER A 169 -33.27 18.96 39.58
N PHE A 170 -34.02 18.38 38.64
CA PHE A 170 -34.69 19.07 37.53
C PHE A 170 -35.70 18.13 36.89
N ALA A 171 -36.87 18.67 36.53
CA ALA A 171 -37.78 18.00 35.60
C ALA A 171 -37.18 18.07 34.19
N ARG A 172 -37.28 16.99 33.42
CA ARG A 172 -36.97 17.01 31.98
C ARG A 172 -38.26 16.79 31.21
N VAL A 173 -38.64 17.79 30.42
CA VAL A 173 -39.86 17.77 29.62
C VAL A 173 -39.49 17.95 28.14
N CYS A 174 -40.20 17.24 27.27
CA CYS A 174 -40.18 17.46 25.84
C CYS A 174 -41.34 18.40 25.48
N ILE A 175 -41.02 19.57 24.91
CA ILE A 175 -41.98 20.62 24.56
C ILE A 175 -41.96 20.88 23.05
N GLU A 176 -43.12 21.14 22.46
CA GLU A 176 -43.25 21.68 21.10
C GLU A 176 -43.10 23.20 21.14
N ILE A 177 -42.05 23.70 20.47
CA ILE A 177 -41.72 25.13 20.36
C ILE A 177 -42.02 25.60 18.94
N ASP A 178 -42.63 26.79 18.82
CA ASP A 178 -42.89 27.46 17.54
C ASP A 178 -41.78 28.47 17.19
N ALA A 179 -41.40 28.54 15.92
CA ALA A 179 -40.39 29.44 15.34
C ALA A 179 -40.82 30.92 15.30
N SER A 180 -41.97 31.24 15.89
CA SER A 180 -42.51 32.59 16.05
C SER A 180 -42.43 33.10 17.49
N CYS A 181 -42.01 32.27 18.46
CA CYS A 181 -41.75 32.64 19.85
C CYS A 181 -40.24 32.69 20.13
N ASP A 182 -39.82 33.59 21.02
CA ASP A 182 -38.45 33.62 21.53
C ASP A 182 -38.22 32.52 22.58
N LEU A 183 -36.94 32.16 22.80
CA LEU A 183 -36.54 31.11 23.74
C LEU A 183 -36.40 31.71 25.15
N VAL A 184 -37.28 31.28 26.06
CA VAL A 184 -37.29 31.64 27.49
C VAL A 184 -36.14 30.92 28.22
N ASP A 185 -35.20 31.67 28.80
CA ASP A 185 -34.09 31.11 29.60
C ASP A 185 -34.40 31.05 31.12
N SER A 186 -35.29 31.91 31.63
CA SER A 186 -35.94 31.77 32.94
C SER A 186 -37.29 32.50 32.97
N PHE A 187 -38.15 32.16 33.94
CA PHE A 187 -39.42 32.83 34.22
C PHE A 187 -39.85 32.63 35.68
N ASP A 188 -40.64 33.55 36.22
CA ASP A 188 -41.16 33.46 37.58
C ASP A 188 -42.42 32.59 37.68
N LEU A 189 -42.44 31.68 38.66
CA LEU A 189 -43.63 30.95 39.10
C LEU A 189 -44.20 31.63 40.35
N PHE A 190 -45.38 32.26 40.23
CA PHE A 190 -46.10 32.84 41.36
C PHE A 190 -46.83 31.74 42.16
N MET A 191 -46.47 31.59 43.43
CA MET A 191 -47.09 30.67 44.39
C MET A 191 -48.04 31.46 45.30
N GLY A 192 -49.31 31.54 44.93
CA GLY A 192 -50.32 32.23 45.73
C GLY A 192 -51.73 32.12 45.13
N ASP A 193 -52.74 32.42 45.94
CA ASP A 193 -54.14 32.45 45.48
C ASP A 193 -54.36 33.62 44.50
N SER A 194 -54.88 33.31 43.31
CA SER A 194 -55.12 34.29 42.25
C SER A 194 -56.18 35.34 42.58
N SER A 195 -56.93 35.16 43.68
CA SER A 195 -57.86 36.15 44.24
C SER A 195 -57.21 37.21 45.15
N ASN A 196 -55.98 37.01 45.66
CA ASN A 196 -55.36 37.94 46.60
C ASN A 196 -53.83 38.06 46.46
N PRO A 197 -53.32 38.88 45.52
CA PRO A 197 -51.90 38.90 45.11
C PRO A 197 -50.92 39.55 46.11
N LYS A 198 -51.32 39.76 47.38
CA LYS A 198 -50.45 40.34 48.43
C LYS A 198 -49.78 39.31 49.35
N LEU A 199 -50.01 38.01 49.14
CA LEU A 199 -49.54 36.94 50.02
C LEU A 199 -48.95 35.73 49.27
N GLY A 200 -48.34 35.96 48.11
CA GLY A 200 -47.69 34.90 47.31
C GLY A 200 -46.20 35.18 47.07
N GLU A 201 -45.41 34.12 46.97
CA GLU A 201 -43.97 34.18 46.69
C GLU A 201 -43.70 33.88 45.20
N ASN A 202 -42.69 34.51 44.61
CA ASN A 202 -42.21 34.19 43.26
C ASN A 202 -40.97 33.30 43.33
N VAL A 203 -40.95 32.23 42.53
CA VAL A 203 -39.81 31.32 42.38
C VAL A 203 -39.31 31.35 40.93
N GLU A 204 -38.06 31.78 40.71
CA GLU A 204 -37.46 31.78 39.36
C GLU A 204 -37.17 30.35 38.88
N ILE A 205 -37.91 29.91 37.86
CA ILE A 205 -37.72 28.65 37.15
C ILE A 205 -36.69 28.85 36.04
N LEU A 206 -35.53 28.19 36.15
CA LEU A 206 -34.46 28.26 35.14
C LEU A 206 -34.66 27.17 34.07
N VAL A 207 -34.45 27.55 32.79
CA VAL A 207 -34.75 26.72 31.62
C VAL A 207 -33.47 26.39 30.84
N GLU A 208 -33.02 25.13 30.88
CA GLU A 208 -31.87 24.67 30.07
C GLU A 208 -32.31 23.84 28.86
N TYR A 209 -32.27 24.44 27.68
CA TYR A 209 -32.43 23.73 26.41
C TYR A 209 -31.24 22.80 26.14
N GLN A 210 -31.48 21.50 25.99
CA GLN A 210 -30.40 20.55 25.61
C GLN A 210 -29.79 20.86 24.23
N TRP A 211 -30.54 21.56 23.38
CA TRP A 211 -30.07 22.14 22.13
C TRP A 211 -30.94 23.36 21.80
N LYS A 212 -30.35 24.57 21.76
CA LYS A 212 -31.06 25.76 21.28
C LYS A 212 -31.21 25.70 19.75
N PRO A 213 -32.44 25.66 19.20
CA PRO A 213 -32.66 25.56 17.76
C PRO A 213 -32.29 26.85 17.03
N LYS A 214 -31.76 26.73 15.80
CA LYS A 214 -31.54 27.88 14.92
C LYS A 214 -32.76 28.13 14.03
N PHE A 215 -33.48 29.20 14.33
CA PHE A 215 -34.51 29.80 13.47
C PHE A 215 -33.96 31.04 12.76
N PHE A 216 -34.70 31.53 11.76
CA PHE A 216 -34.43 32.80 11.09
C PHE A 216 -35.67 33.71 11.25
N THR A 217 -35.45 34.89 11.82
CA THR A 217 -36.50 35.78 12.37
C THR A 217 -37.52 36.23 11.34
N GLU A 218 -37.05 36.66 10.16
CA GLU A 218 -37.91 37.16 9.08
C GLU A 218 -38.86 36.10 8.51
N CYS A 219 -38.48 34.81 8.54
CA CYS A 219 -39.22 33.75 7.87
C CYS A 219 -39.99 32.81 8.81
N LYS A 220 -39.87 32.99 10.14
CA LYS A 220 -40.52 32.17 11.18
C LYS A 220 -40.50 30.68 10.86
N SER A 221 -39.30 30.13 10.66
CA SER A 221 -39.09 28.69 10.42
C SER A 221 -37.64 28.24 10.70
N PHE A 222 -37.50 26.99 11.10
CA PHE A 222 -36.23 26.39 11.54
C PHE A 222 -35.35 25.88 10.38
N GLY A 223 -34.06 25.65 10.67
CA GLY A 223 -33.23 24.68 9.93
C GLY A 223 -32.60 25.16 8.62
N HIS A 224 -32.48 26.47 8.38
CA HIS A 224 -31.80 27.00 7.19
C HIS A 224 -31.14 28.37 7.46
N SER A 225 -30.31 28.85 6.52
CA SER A 225 -29.65 30.15 6.57
C SER A 225 -30.27 31.15 5.59
N ILE A 226 -30.00 32.45 5.78
CA ILE A 226 -30.47 33.56 4.92
C ILE A 226 -30.32 33.27 3.42
N THR A 227 -29.13 32.79 3.01
CA THR A 227 -28.80 32.38 1.62
C THR A 227 -29.62 31.21 1.04
N ASN A 228 -30.42 30.51 1.86
CA ASN A 228 -31.16 29.31 1.49
C ASN A 228 -32.66 29.36 1.86
N CYS A 229 -33.15 30.49 2.39
CA CYS A 229 -34.53 30.60 2.86
C CYS A 229 -35.56 30.43 1.72
N PRO A 230 -36.49 29.46 1.80
CA PRO A 230 -37.51 29.27 0.77
C PRO A 230 -38.57 30.39 0.74
N LYS A 231 -38.72 31.17 1.83
CA LYS A 231 -39.62 32.34 1.87
C LYS A 231 -38.97 33.65 1.37
N LEU A 232 -37.64 33.75 1.37
CA LEU A 232 -36.93 34.88 0.72
C LEU A 232 -36.72 34.64 -0.79
N LYS A 233 -36.69 33.39 -1.26
CA LYS A 233 -36.53 33.06 -2.68
C LYS A 233 -37.55 33.66 -3.67
N PRO A 234 -38.79 34.01 -3.31
CA PRO A 234 -39.68 34.76 -4.18
C PRO A 234 -39.27 36.24 -4.31
N LEU A 235 -38.84 36.87 -3.21
CA LEU A 235 -38.40 38.27 -3.16
C LEU A 235 -36.97 38.47 -3.69
N LEU A 236 -36.16 37.41 -3.70
CA LEU A 236 -34.88 37.32 -4.40
C LEU A 236 -35.03 36.45 -5.65
N SER A 237 -35.91 36.88 -6.56
CA SER A 237 -36.09 36.34 -7.92
C SER A 237 -35.82 37.44 -8.97
N PRO A 238 -35.41 37.09 -10.21
CA PRO A 238 -34.27 37.80 -10.79
C PRO A 238 -34.56 38.68 -12.01
N SER A 239 -33.97 39.86 -12.01
CA SER A 239 -33.59 40.62 -13.20
C SER A 239 -32.19 41.23 -12.98
N GLU A 240 -31.28 41.27 -13.95
CA GLU A 240 -31.39 40.81 -15.34
C GLU A 240 -30.64 39.48 -15.57
N ASN A 241 -31.34 38.47 -16.09
CA ASN A 241 -30.72 37.56 -17.06
C ASN A 241 -31.16 38.05 -18.43
N VAL A 242 -30.33 38.88 -19.08
CA VAL A 242 -30.47 39.11 -20.53
C VAL A 242 -30.44 37.73 -21.20
N PRO A 243 -31.44 37.38 -22.03
CA PRO A 243 -31.51 36.04 -22.59
C PRO A 243 -30.32 35.82 -23.53
N ALA A 244 -29.59 34.72 -23.32
CA ALA A 244 -28.81 34.08 -24.38
C ALA A 244 -29.74 33.04 -25.05
N PRO A 245 -30.38 33.35 -26.20
CA PRO A 245 -31.30 32.42 -26.83
C PRO A 245 -30.51 31.22 -27.35
N LYS A 246 -31.03 30.01 -27.13
CA LYS A 246 -30.37 28.77 -27.57
C LYS A 246 -30.40 28.66 -29.09
N LEU A 247 -29.34 29.09 -29.77
CA LEU A 247 -29.06 28.69 -31.15
C LEU A 247 -28.10 27.50 -31.16
N LYS A 248 -28.48 26.45 -31.89
CA LYS A 248 -27.56 25.35 -32.25
C LYS A 248 -26.45 25.93 -33.12
N GLN A 249 -25.19 25.65 -32.82
CA GLN A 249 -24.12 25.75 -33.81
C GLN A 249 -23.23 24.52 -33.75
N GLU A 250 -22.86 24.05 -34.93
CA GLU A 250 -22.02 22.89 -35.18
C GLU A 250 -20.55 23.31 -35.29
N TRP A 251 -19.65 22.34 -35.49
CA TRP A 251 -18.23 22.59 -35.64
C TRP A 251 -17.89 23.40 -36.91
N ARG A 252 -17.28 24.57 -36.75
CA ARG A 252 -16.35 25.14 -37.75
C ARG A 252 -15.08 25.71 -37.10
N ARG A 253 -14.09 25.99 -37.95
CA ARG A 253 -12.66 26.13 -37.63
C ARG A 253 -12.21 27.56 -37.89
N VAL A 254 -11.43 28.16 -36.99
CA VAL A 254 -10.74 29.45 -37.21
C VAL A 254 -9.28 29.33 -36.79
N ASN A 255 -8.39 30.03 -37.50
CA ASN A 255 -6.94 29.81 -37.49
C ASN A 255 -6.18 30.63 -36.44
N LYS A 256 -4.93 30.22 -36.16
CA LYS A 256 -3.93 31.05 -35.48
C LYS A 256 -3.39 32.14 -36.43
N ARG A 257 -3.50 33.39 -36.01
CA ARG A 257 -2.71 34.61 -36.28
C ARG A 257 -3.48 35.73 -35.54
N ASP A 258 -2.90 36.60 -34.71
CA ASP A 258 -1.48 36.90 -34.44
C ASP A 258 -1.18 36.96 -32.92
N ALA A 259 0.04 37.36 -32.55
CA ALA A 259 0.45 37.60 -31.17
C ALA A 259 1.29 38.89 -31.04
N PRO A 260 1.02 39.70 -30.01
CA PRO A 260 2.04 40.40 -29.25
C PRO A 260 2.16 39.74 -27.86
N THR A 261 3.34 39.41 -27.32
CA THR A 261 4.57 40.20 -27.08
C THR A 261 4.46 41.07 -25.82
N VAL A 262 5.45 40.88 -24.95
CA VAL A 262 5.53 41.31 -23.54
C VAL A 262 6.05 42.74 -23.40
N CYS A 263 5.52 43.57 -22.48
CA CYS A 263 6.36 44.36 -21.55
C CYS A 263 5.67 45.10 -20.37
N SER A 264 6.50 45.32 -19.35
CA SER A 264 6.55 46.34 -18.27
C SER A 264 5.34 47.21 -17.83
N PRO A 265 5.22 47.51 -16.52
CA PRO A 265 4.37 48.59 -16.00
C PRO A 265 5.11 49.94 -15.93
N GLN A 266 4.42 51.05 -16.25
CA GLN A 266 4.82 52.41 -15.86
C GLN A 266 3.60 53.34 -15.69
N ALA A 267 3.83 54.61 -15.31
CA ALA A 267 2.90 55.41 -14.51
C ALA A 267 1.75 56.13 -15.26
N CYS A 268 0.62 56.25 -14.54
CA CYS A 268 -0.26 57.43 -14.32
C CYS A 268 -0.72 58.39 -15.45
N MET A 269 -1.97 58.86 -15.27
CA MET A 269 -2.66 60.05 -15.83
C MET A 269 -3.25 59.98 -17.27
N GLU A 270 -4.59 59.89 -17.31
CA GLU A 270 -5.59 60.85 -17.87
C GLU A 270 -5.28 61.70 -19.14
N PRO A 271 -6.32 62.12 -19.92
CA PRO A 271 -7.55 61.40 -20.30
C PRO A 271 -7.84 61.54 -21.86
N PRO A 272 -9.01 61.93 -22.46
CA PRO A 272 -9.40 61.55 -23.85
C PRO A 272 -9.56 62.81 -24.78
N PRO A 273 -10.41 62.95 -25.85
CA PRO A 273 -11.44 62.05 -26.45
C PRO A 273 -11.67 62.09 -28.00
N PHE A 274 -12.72 61.36 -28.43
CA PHE A 274 -13.63 61.53 -29.61
C PHE A 274 -13.36 60.91 -31.02
N GLY A 275 -14.22 59.93 -31.37
CA GLY A 275 -14.96 59.81 -32.65
C GLY A 275 -14.28 59.13 -33.88
N SER A 276 -15.00 58.72 -34.95
CA SER A 276 -16.43 58.33 -35.10
C SER A 276 -16.79 57.80 -36.52
N LEU A 277 -17.81 56.92 -36.64
CA LEU A 277 -18.74 56.65 -37.79
C LEU A 277 -18.43 55.55 -38.88
N LYS A 278 -19.41 54.61 -39.03
CA LYS A 278 -20.11 54.11 -40.27
C LYS A 278 -19.36 53.32 -41.37
N ASP A 279 -19.96 52.60 -42.35
CA ASP A 279 -21.22 51.83 -42.67
C ASP A 279 -20.86 51.01 -44.00
N ASP A 280 -21.55 50.09 -44.72
CA ASP A 280 -22.84 49.34 -44.73
C ASP A 280 -22.79 48.12 -45.74
N LYS A 281 -23.53 47.00 -45.52
CA LYS A 281 -24.18 46.05 -46.52
C LYS A 281 -23.35 45.37 -47.70
N VAL A 282 -23.80 44.41 -48.57
CA VAL A 282 -25.09 43.70 -48.88
C VAL A 282 -24.93 42.32 -49.65
N ILE A 283 -25.87 41.35 -49.53
CA ILE A 283 -26.23 40.21 -50.47
C ILE A 283 -25.24 39.01 -50.73
N SER A 284 -25.58 37.87 -51.41
CA SER A 284 -26.57 36.76 -51.13
C SER A 284 -26.40 35.47 -52.04
N THR A 285 -27.29 34.46 -51.86
CA THR A 285 -27.70 33.30 -52.75
C THR A 285 -26.79 32.11 -53.20
N CYS A 286 -27.09 30.91 -52.64
CA CYS A 286 -27.48 29.61 -53.27
C CYS A 286 -26.54 28.59 -54.03
N ASN A 287 -26.71 27.30 -53.62
CA ASN A 287 -26.72 26.01 -54.37
C ASN A 287 -25.49 25.04 -54.55
N THR A 288 -25.70 23.81 -54.02
CA THR A 288 -25.39 22.42 -54.49
C THR A 288 -23.97 21.88 -54.83
N GLU A 289 -23.57 20.89 -54.00
CA GLU A 289 -23.00 19.54 -54.33
C GLU A 289 -21.52 19.30 -54.77
N ASN A 290 -21.11 18.04 -54.53
CA ASN A 290 -19.90 17.29 -54.91
C ASN A 290 -18.56 17.47 -54.14
N GLU A 291 -17.65 16.53 -54.41
CA GLU A 291 -16.48 16.13 -53.59
C GLU A 291 -15.36 17.18 -53.49
N PRO A 292 -14.45 17.03 -52.52
CA PRO A 292 -13.04 17.03 -52.92
C PRO A 292 -12.12 16.06 -52.16
N SER A 293 -10.92 15.92 -52.71
CA SER A 293 -9.80 15.13 -52.19
C SER A 293 -8.73 15.99 -51.47
N TRP A 294 -7.78 15.30 -50.82
CA TRP A 294 -6.49 15.83 -50.33
C TRP A 294 -6.45 16.84 -49.15
N CYS A 295 -5.22 17.05 -48.67
CA CYS A 295 -4.79 17.59 -47.37
C CYS A 295 -3.83 18.79 -47.57
N PRO A 296 -3.28 19.44 -46.52
CA PRO A 296 -3.77 19.69 -45.16
C PRO A 296 -3.53 21.15 -44.65
N THR A 297 -4.15 21.57 -43.52
CA THR A 297 -3.49 22.45 -42.51
C THR A 297 -4.28 22.61 -41.18
N ASN A 298 -3.62 23.22 -40.18
CA ASN A 298 -4.12 23.94 -38.99
C ASN A 298 -5.13 23.29 -38.01
N LEU A 299 -4.62 22.90 -36.84
CA LEU A 299 -5.35 22.67 -35.58
C LEU A 299 -6.35 23.79 -35.21
N PRO A 300 -7.45 23.44 -34.52
CA PRO A 300 -7.73 24.12 -33.25
C PRO A 300 -8.06 23.15 -32.08
N ASN A 301 -8.16 23.72 -30.88
CA ASN A 301 -8.63 23.03 -29.67
C ASN A 301 -10.16 23.10 -29.57
N LEU A 302 -10.81 22.04 -29.05
CA LEU A 302 -11.93 22.13 -28.10
C LEU A 302 -12.32 20.72 -27.61
N ASP A 303 -12.09 20.42 -26.31
CA ASP A 303 -12.95 19.59 -25.44
C ASP A 303 -12.22 19.27 -24.10
N GLN A 304 -12.12 20.28 -23.23
CA GLN A 304 -11.60 20.12 -21.86
C GLN A 304 -12.54 20.75 -20.83
N CYS A 305 -13.81 20.31 -20.78
CA CYS A 305 -14.74 20.75 -19.73
C CYS A 305 -15.55 19.65 -19.00
N GLN A 306 -15.52 18.39 -19.45
CA GLN A 306 -16.13 17.26 -18.70
C GLN A 306 -15.13 16.22 -18.16
N VAL A 307 -13.84 16.31 -18.47
CA VAL A 307 -12.83 15.31 -18.07
C VAL A 307 -12.38 15.47 -16.61
N LEU A 308 -12.31 16.71 -16.10
CA LEU A 308 -11.73 17.07 -14.80
C LEU A 308 -12.46 16.48 -13.57
N SER A 309 -13.69 16.01 -13.74
CA SER A 309 -14.49 15.37 -12.67
C SER A 309 -14.12 13.91 -12.45
N MET A 310 -13.68 13.18 -13.50
CA MET A 310 -13.34 11.76 -13.40
C MET A 310 -11.90 11.49 -12.97
N GLU A 311 -10.95 12.38 -13.28
CA GLU A 311 -9.52 12.15 -13.00
C GLU A 311 -9.24 12.01 -11.50
N ARG A 312 -9.89 12.82 -10.66
CA ARG A 312 -9.72 12.80 -9.20
C ARG A 312 -10.18 11.51 -8.51
N ALA A 313 -11.04 10.70 -9.14
CA ALA A 313 -11.50 9.42 -8.59
C ALA A 313 -10.50 8.27 -8.85
N VAL A 314 -9.77 8.33 -9.97
CA VAL A 314 -8.85 7.25 -10.41
C VAL A 314 -7.53 7.28 -9.64
N ASP A 315 -7.02 8.46 -9.29
CA ASP A 315 -5.78 8.66 -8.52
C ASP A 315 -5.82 8.11 -7.09
N THR A 316 -6.96 7.57 -6.64
CA THR A 316 -7.05 6.83 -5.38
C THR A 316 -6.51 5.41 -5.47
N SER A 317 -6.53 4.77 -6.66
CA SER A 317 -6.17 3.36 -6.85
C SER A 317 -4.69 3.06 -6.64
N ASN A 318 -3.79 3.86 -7.25
CA ASN A 318 -2.35 3.59 -7.31
C ASN A 318 -1.58 3.85 -6.00
N LYS A 319 -2.26 4.10 -4.88
CA LYS A 319 -1.67 4.74 -3.68
C LYS A 319 -0.68 3.91 -2.87
N PHE A 320 -0.48 2.61 -3.13
CA PHE A 320 0.36 1.75 -2.27
C PHE A 320 1.24 0.67 -2.93
N ALA A 321 1.30 0.55 -4.26
CA ALA A 321 2.20 -0.41 -4.91
C ALA A 321 3.71 -0.04 -4.81
N ALA A 322 4.02 1.20 -4.42
CA ALA A 322 5.32 1.85 -4.62
C ALA A 322 6.39 1.65 -3.51
N LEU A 323 6.17 0.78 -2.53
CA LEU A 323 6.94 0.76 -1.26
C LEU A 323 7.57 -0.60 -0.90
N VAL A 324 8.05 -1.36 -1.89
CA VAL A 324 8.67 -2.70 -1.68
C VAL A 324 10.11 -2.82 -2.23
N GLU A 325 10.53 -2.00 -3.20
CA GLU A 325 11.79 -2.23 -3.96
C GLU A 325 13.04 -1.47 -3.49
N GLU A 326 12.95 -0.47 -2.61
CA GLU A 326 14.13 0.28 -2.11
C GLU A 326 14.58 -0.25 -0.74
N GLY A 327 15.11 -1.48 -0.74
CA GLY A 327 15.50 -2.23 0.48
C GLY A 327 16.90 -2.84 0.48
N ASP A 328 17.63 -2.85 -0.64
CA ASP A 328 19.04 -3.29 -0.75
C ASP A 328 19.70 -2.56 -1.93
N ASN A 329 20.38 -1.42 -1.68
CA ASN A 329 21.42 -0.79 -2.52
C ASN A 329 21.79 0.62 -2.01
N ARG A 330 22.64 0.70 -0.98
CA ARG A 330 23.44 1.90 -0.66
C ARG A 330 24.76 1.51 0.01
N ASN A 331 25.78 2.31 -0.27
CA ASN A 331 27.18 2.19 0.11
C ASN A 331 27.97 1.13 -0.68
N ASN A 332 29.16 1.43 -1.24
CA ASN A 332 29.80 2.74 -1.42
C ASN A 332 30.67 2.72 -2.68
N HIS A 333 30.68 3.84 -3.41
CA HIS A 333 31.78 4.26 -4.27
C HIS A 333 31.86 5.78 -4.21
N CYS A 334 32.99 6.28 -3.73
CA CYS A 334 33.46 7.63 -3.97
C CYS A 334 34.88 7.44 -4.50
N ASN A 335 35.12 7.84 -5.75
CA ASN A 335 36.48 8.03 -6.21
C ASN A 335 37.02 9.31 -5.56
N ASP A 336 38.34 9.37 -5.39
CA ASP A 336 39.10 10.50 -5.90
C ASP A 336 40.27 9.94 -6.71
N GLN A 337 40.75 10.68 -7.69
CA GLN A 337 41.84 10.26 -8.59
C GLN A 337 42.99 11.27 -8.48
N SER A 338 44.21 10.77 -8.37
CA SER A 338 45.42 11.48 -8.77
C SER A 338 46.40 10.47 -9.35
N ASN A 339 46.73 10.61 -10.64
CA ASN A 339 47.96 10.01 -11.16
C ASN A 339 49.15 10.69 -10.46
N ASP A 340 50.26 9.99 -10.32
CA ASP A 340 51.51 10.46 -10.91
C ASP A 340 52.44 9.28 -11.23
N GLN A 341 53.45 9.55 -12.04
CA GLN A 341 54.34 8.54 -12.63
C GLN A 341 55.60 8.34 -11.79
N CYS A 342 56.14 7.13 -11.77
CA CYS A 342 57.58 6.87 -11.88
C CYS A 342 57.85 5.38 -12.17
N ASN A 343 59.04 5.11 -12.70
CA ASN A 343 59.51 3.77 -13.09
C ASN A 343 60.28 3.08 -11.94
N ASP A 344 60.63 1.81 -12.16
CA ASP A 344 61.84 1.09 -11.75
C ASP A 344 62.69 1.63 -10.58
N VAL A 345 62.91 0.76 -9.58
CA VAL A 345 64.25 0.28 -9.21
C VAL A 345 64.12 -0.89 -8.21
N ASP A 346 64.74 -2.02 -8.55
CA ASP A 346 65.13 -3.10 -7.63
C ASP A 346 66.62 -2.89 -7.33
N PRO A 347 67.08 -3.01 -6.07
CA PRO A 347 67.95 -4.16 -5.82
C PRO A 347 67.88 -4.76 -4.40
N SER A 348 67.71 -6.08 -4.35
CA SER A 348 68.47 -7.08 -3.56
C SER A 348 69.28 -6.67 -2.32
N SER A 349 69.17 -7.45 -1.23
CA SER A 349 70.32 -8.22 -0.68
C SER A 349 69.97 -9.09 0.55
N MET A 350 70.55 -10.31 0.61
CA MET A 350 70.94 -11.09 1.82
C MET A 350 69.87 -11.50 2.87
N ALA A 351 69.98 -12.64 3.58
CA ALA A 351 70.76 -13.88 3.38
C ALA A 351 70.20 -15.01 4.28
N TYR A 352 70.39 -16.27 3.90
CA TYR A 352 70.27 -17.44 4.79
C TYR A 352 71.63 -17.76 5.45
N PRO A 353 71.64 -18.37 6.65
CA PRO A 353 71.94 -19.81 6.74
C PRO A 353 70.72 -20.65 7.21
N ASP A 354 70.51 -21.93 6.86
CA ASP A 354 71.36 -23.16 7.00
C ASP A 354 71.41 -23.69 8.46
N GLN A 355 71.31 -24.99 8.78
CA GLN A 355 71.33 -26.24 7.98
C GLN A 355 70.79 -27.46 8.78
N ARG A 356 70.69 -28.65 8.14
CA ARG A 356 70.59 -30.05 8.68
C ARG A 356 69.18 -30.52 9.09
N ASN A 357 68.67 -31.65 8.56
CA ASN A 357 69.09 -33.07 8.60
C ASN A 357 68.73 -33.75 9.94
N ASP A 358 68.32 -35.03 10.00
CA ASP A 358 68.40 -36.12 9.00
C ASP A 358 67.26 -37.17 9.17
N GLN A 359 67.15 -38.12 8.22
CA GLN A 359 66.57 -39.50 8.27
C GLN A 359 65.26 -39.78 9.07
N CYS A 360 64.19 -40.38 8.52
CA CYS A 360 64.01 -41.68 7.82
C CYS A 360 63.79 -42.92 8.73
N THR A 361 62.92 -43.79 8.20
CA THR A 361 62.73 -45.23 8.46
C THR A 361 62.01 -45.75 9.72
N ASP A 362 61.12 -46.70 9.39
CA ASP A 362 60.67 -47.90 10.11
C ASP A 362 59.48 -47.90 11.08
N VAL A 363 58.76 -49.01 10.95
CA VAL A 363 57.41 -49.32 11.42
C VAL A 363 57.52 -50.57 12.29
N ASP A 364 57.00 -50.55 13.53
CA ASP A 364 55.95 -51.51 13.90
C ASP A 364 55.22 -51.23 15.24
N SER A 365 53.95 -51.63 15.22
CA SER A 365 53.06 -52.23 16.25
C SER A 365 53.52 -52.48 17.71
N PRO A 366 52.61 -52.64 18.71
CA PRO A 366 51.18 -52.26 18.76
C PRO A 366 50.64 -51.71 20.12
N THR A 367 49.41 -51.17 20.10
CA THR A 367 48.44 -51.03 21.24
C THR A 367 48.79 -50.26 22.51
N THR A 368 48.04 -49.18 22.78
CA THR A 368 47.47 -48.87 24.11
C THR A 368 46.24 -47.95 24.02
N ALA A 369 45.56 -47.69 25.14
CA ALA A 369 44.22 -47.10 25.21
C ALA A 369 44.11 -45.60 24.83
N PRO A 370 42.93 -45.10 24.40
CA PRO A 370 42.73 -43.69 24.05
C PRO A 370 42.68 -42.76 25.29
N PRO A 371 43.16 -41.50 25.18
CA PRO A 371 43.09 -40.52 26.27
C PRO A 371 41.68 -39.93 26.47
N ASP A 372 41.44 -39.42 27.69
CA ASP A 372 40.12 -39.09 28.22
C ASP A 372 39.52 -37.76 27.70
N HIS A 373 38.19 -37.74 27.53
CA HIS A 373 37.40 -36.65 26.96
C HIS A 373 36.76 -35.71 28.02
N SER A 374 37.10 -35.88 29.30
CA SER A 374 36.43 -35.26 30.45
C SER A 374 36.53 -33.73 30.57
N LEU A 375 37.58 -33.10 30.01
CA LEU A 375 37.85 -31.66 30.19
C LEU A 375 36.78 -30.72 29.62
N TRP A 376 35.99 -31.15 28.63
CA TRP A 376 34.94 -30.31 28.03
C TRP A 376 33.66 -30.23 28.89
N HIS A 377 33.39 -31.24 29.73
CA HIS A 377 32.13 -31.35 30.46
C HIS A 377 32.07 -30.56 31.78
N SER A 378 33.22 -30.15 32.33
CA SER A 378 33.30 -29.42 33.60
C SER A 378 32.84 -27.96 33.48
N LYS A 379 33.24 -27.27 32.40
CA LYS A 379 33.00 -25.82 32.24
C LYS A 379 31.54 -25.42 31.95
N ILE A 380 30.71 -26.34 31.48
CA ILE A 380 29.31 -26.05 31.09
C ILE A 380 28.33 -26.18 32.28
N LYS A 381 28.70 -26.87 33.37
CA LYS A 381 27.80 -27.09 34.53
C LYS A 381 27.67 -25.91 35.52
N ASN A 382 28.54 -24.90 35.44
CA ASN A 382 28.62 -23.82 36.44
C ASN A 382 27.92 -22.50 36.04
N ILE A 383 26.91 -22.54 35.17
CA ILE A 383 26.05 -21.38 34.86
C ILE A 383 24.59 -21.76 35.08
N ASP A 384 24.10 -21.62 36.31
CA ASP A 384 22.67 -21.75 36.64
C ASP A 384 22.20 -20.63 37.60
N ARG A 385 20.99 -20.11 37.34
CA ARG A 385 20.16 -19.22 38.19
C ARG A 385 20.82 -18.13 39.06
N VAL A 386 20.86 -16.90 38.55
CA VAL A 386 20.68 -15.70 39.40
C VAL A 386 19.20 -15.30 39.37
N THR A 387 18.51 -15.53 40.49
CA THR A 387 17.06 -15.29 40.60
C THR A 387 16.79 -13.88 41.11
N VAL A 388 15.99 -13.08 40.39
CA VAL A 388 15.59 -11.74 40.86
C VAL A 388 14.46 -11.87 41.90
N LYS A 389 14.82 -11.79 43.19
CA LYS A 389 13.89 -11.59 44.32
C LYS A 389 14.45 -10.56 45.29
N GLY A 390 13.61 -9.58 45.64
CA GLY A 390 13.68 -8.82 46.89
C GLY A 390 14.83 -7.82 47.03
N LEU A 391 14.50 -6.54 47.00
CA LEU A 391 15.11 -5.58 47.92
C LEU A 391 14.07 -4.53 48.30
N SER A 392 13.82 -4.43 49.60
CA SER A 392 12.87 -3.53 50.23
C SER A 392 13.45 -2.12 50.38
N SER A 393 12.65 -1.19 50.89
CA SER A 393 13.11 0.11 51.38
C SER A 393 14.25 -0.03 52.40
N PRO A 394 15.10 1.01 52.48
CA PRO A 394 15.20 1.73 53.74
C PRO A 394 14.95 3.24 53.59
N THR A 395 14.62 3.86 54.72
CA THR A 395 14.45 5.31 54.94
C THR A 395 15.73 5.95 55.46
N GLU A 396 15.76 7.29 55.53
CA GLU A 396 16.73 8.09 56.31
C GLU A 396 18.21 8.07 55.85
N SER A 397 19.08 8.99 56.27
CA SER A 397 18.89 10.43 56.58
C SER A 397 20.26 11.16 56.51
N SER A 398 20.24 12.49 56.36
CA SER A 398 21.41 13.38 56.62
C SER A 398 22.65 13.15 55.70
N SER A 399 23.78 13.88 55.77
CA SER A 399 24.00 15.33 55.86
C SER A 399 25.46 15.68 55.53
N LYS A 400 25.69 16.76 54.77
CA LYS A 400 26.86 17.68 54.83
C LYS A 400 28.29 17.19 54.46
N LYS A 401 28.93 17.99 53.60
CA LYS A 401 30.39 18.34 53.54
C LYS A 401 31.44 17.25 53.19
N LYS A 402 32.12 17.45 52.05
CA LYS A 402 33.52 17.92 52.01
C LYS A 402 33.83 18.64 50.68
N LYS A 403 34.94 19.38 50.61
CA LYS A 403 35.27 20.37 49.56
C LYS A 403 36.80 20.52 49.45
N LYS A 404 37.31 20.93 48.28
CA LYS A 404 38.75 21.07 47.93
C LYS A 404 39.44 19.68 47.76
N LYS A 405 40.59 19.55 47.06
CA LYS A 405 41.52 20.54 46.49
C LYS A 405 42.32 19.91 45.34
N GLN A 406 42.58 20.64 44.25
CA GLN A 406 43.94 20.76 43.68
C GLN A 406 44.02 21.92 42.67
N THR A 407 45.24 22.43 42.48
CA THR A 407 45.59 23.66 41.76
C THR A 407 46.72 23.34 40.79
N ALA A 408 46.53 23.54 39.49
CA ALA A 408 47.00 24.72 38.75
C ALA A 408 48.54 24.84 38.60
N LYS A 409 49.00 24.83 37.33
CA LYS A 409 50.27 25.41 36.87
C LYS A 409 49.95 26.40 35.73
N LYS A 410 50.78 27.44 35.56
CA LYS A 410 50.49 28.55 34.63
C LYS A 410 51.80 29.24 34.18
N GLY A 411 51.95 29.47 32.87
CA GLY A 411 52.94 30.34 32.25
C GLY A 411 52.67 30.37 30.74
N LYS A 412 52.19 31.46 30.13
CA LYS A 412 52.77 32.80 29.87
C LYS A 412 53.78 32.83 28.71
N VAL A 413 53.29 33.23 27.54
CA VAL A 413 53.95 34.20 26.64
C VAL A 413 52.85 35.15 26.12
N ASN A 414 53.24 36.37 25.71
CA ASN A 414 52.42 37.48 25.21
C ASN A 414 52.35 37.44 23.65
N SER A 415 51.61 38.25 22.88
CA SER A 415 50.33 38.98 23.02
C SER A 415 49.98 39.65 21.68
N SER A 416 48.75 39.54 21.16
CA SER A 416 48.22 40.45 20.13
C SER A 416 46.69 40.37 19.98
N GLN A 417 46.12 41.47 19.49
CA GLN A 417 44.71 41.88 19.49
C GLN A 417 43.71 40.89 18.85
N ALA A 418 42.57 40.64 19.52
CA ALA A 418 41.32 40.19 18.90
C ALA A 418 40.10 40.68 19.71
N LYS A 419 38.99 41.03 19.05
CA LYS A 419 37.77 41.55 19.71
C LYS A 419 36.96 40.44 20.40
N PRO A 420 36.32 40.70 21.56
CA PRO A 420 35.57 39.68 22.30
C PRO A 420 34.16 39.47 21.73
N THR A 421 33.93 38.36 21.02
CA THR A 421 32.60 37.95 20.52
C THR A 421 32.25 36.49 20.84
N ASN A 422 30.95 36.18 20.80
CA ASN A 422 30.31 34.87 20.96
C ASN A 422 30.41 34.17 22.33
N LEU A 423 31.58 34.05 22.96
CA LEU A 423 31.71 33.18 24.16
C LEU A 423 30.88 33.68 25.37
N SER A 424 30.81 35.00 25.57
CA SER A 424 29.98 35.63 26.60
C SER A 424 28.48 35.33 26.40
N TYR A 425 27.97 35.50 25.18
CA TYR A 425 26.59 35.18 24.81
C TYR A 425 26.27 33.70 25.02
N CYS A 426 27.18 32.78 24.67
CA CYS A 426 26.98 31.35 24.94
C CYS A 426 26.90 31.04 26.44
N CYS A 427 27.68 31.71 27.29
CA CYS A 427 27.57 31.59 28.75
C CYS A 427 26.23 32.15 29.27
N HIS A 428 25.81 33.34 28.80
CA HIS A 428 24.56 33.95 29.24
C HIS A 428 23.34 33.13 28.79
N PHE A 429 23.30 32.66 27.54
CA PHE A 429 22.27 31.72 27.06
C PHE A 429 22.26 30.42 27.85
N ARG A 430 23.43 29.85 28.19
CA ARG A 430 23.51 28.63 29.00
C ARG A 430 22.98 28.84 30.42
N GLN A 431 23.17 30.04 30.98
CA GLN A 431 22.66 30.42 32.30
C GLN A 431 21.14 30.63 32.27
N GLN A 432 20.62 31.39 31.30
CA GLN A 432 19.18 31.53 31.06
C GLN A 432 18.51 30.16 30.81
N TRP A 433 19.14 29.29 30.03
CA TRP A 433 18.65 27.93 29.76
C TRP A 433 18.61 27.04 31.01
N THR A 434 19.55 27.20 31.95
CA THR A 434 19.46 26.54 33.26
C THR A 434 18.36 27.12 34.16
N THR A 435 18.12 28.44 34.12
CA THR A 435 17.01 29.07 34.88
C THR A 435 15.65 28.63 34.32
N LEU A 436 15.44 28.75 33.01
CA LEU A 436 14.22 28.29 32.32
C LEU A 436 13.97 26.80 32.54
N LYS A 437 15.04 25.98 32.64
CA LYS A 437 14.91 24.55 32.92
C LYS A 437 14.62 24.25 34.40
N ALA A 438 15.10 25.06 35.34
CA ALA A 438 14.69 24.97 36.74
C ALA A 438 13.22 25.37 36.90
N GLU A 439 12.75 26.35 36.14
CA GLU A 439 11.35 26.77 36.08
C GLU A 439 10.45 25.73 35.40
N GLU A 440 10.89 25.13 34.29
CA GLU A 440 10.25 23.94 33.67
C GLU A 440 10.14 22.79 34.69
N ASP A 441 11.22 22.49 35.42
CA ASP A 441 11.25 21.44 36.43
C ASP A 441 10.30 21.73 37.61
N LEU A 442 10.18 23.00 38.04
CA LEU A 442 9.25 23.47 39.07
C LEU A 442 7.78 23.37 38.59
N LEU A 443 7.49 23.81 37.36
CA LEU A 443 6.17 23.71 36.75
C LEU A 443 5.78 22.24 36.50
N ARG A 444 6.75 21.37 36.16
CA ARG A 444 6.56 19.91 36.06
C ARG A 444 6.23 19.28 37.42
N GLN A 445 6.87 19.73 38.51
CA GLN A 445 6.50 19.31 39.86
C GLN A 445 5.09 19.80 40.24
N LYS A 446 4.79 21.09 40.08
CA LYS A 446 3.49 21.70 40.42
C LYS A 446 2.32 21.07 39.65
N SER A 447 2.49 20.82 38.35
CA SER A 447 1.46 20.23 37.48
C SER A 447 1.24 18.73 37.67
N ARG A 448 2.17 18.02 38.32
CA ARG A 448 2.17 16.54 38.47
C ARG A 448 2.15 15.75 37.14
N ILE A 449 2.43 16.39 36.00
CA ILE A 449 2.35 15.78 34.66
C ILE A 449 3.57 14.86 34.41
N GLN A 450 3.43 13.59 34.75
CA GLN A 450 4.43 12.54 34.45
C GLN A 450 4.69 12.35 32.94
N TRP A 451 3.75 12.77 32.08
CA TRP A 451 3.81 12.56 30.63
C TRP A 451 5.10 13.07 29.96
N LEU A 452 5.72 14.14 30.46
CA LEU A 452 7.00 14.66 29.96
C LEU A 452 8.18 13.69 30.13
N LYS A 453 8.11 12.77 31.10
CA LYS A 453 9.16 11.78 31.40
C LYS A 453 8.95 10.45 30.66
N ASP A 454 7.67 10.08 30.47
CA ASP A 454 7.27 8.73 30.02
C ASP A 454 6.80 8.69 28.56
N GLY A 455 6.62 9.84 27.91
CA GLY A 455 6.05 9.95 26.56
C GLY A 455 6.81 9.21 25.45
N ASP A 456 8.14 9.10 25.56
CA ASP A 456 9.05 8.49 24.56
C ASP A 456 9.90 7.31 25.12
N ARG A 457 9.66 6.86 26.36
CA ARG A 457 10.33 5.66 26.93
C ARG A 457 9.59 4.37 26.58
N ASN A 458 10.12 3.20 27.02
CA ASN A 458 9.58 1.87 26.68
C ASN A 458 8.13 1.69 27.17
N SER A 459 7.20 2.10 26.31
CA SER A 459 5.88 2.55 26.70
C SER A 459 4.88 1.42 26.91
N SER A 460 3.79 1.73 27.62
CA SER A 460 2.60 0.86 27.70
C SER A 460 2.10 0.42 26.32
N TYR A 461 2.39 1.17 25.24
CA TYR A 461 2.15 0.74 23.86
C TYR A 461 2.95 -0.52 23.48
N PHE A 462 4.26 -0.59 23.75
CA PHE A 462 5.07 -1.76 23.39
C PHE A 462 4.59 -2.99 24.16
N PHE A 463 4.41 -2.89 25.48
CA PHE A 463 3.88 -4.00 26.28
C PHE A 463 2.44 -4.39 25.88
N LYS A 464 1.53 -3.44 25.64
CA LYS A 464 0.18 -3.77 25.11
C LYS A 464 0.21 -4.30 23.67
N SER A 465 1.23 -3.98 22.87
CA SER A 465 1.44 -4.55 21.54
C SER A 465 2.14 -5.92 21.57
N ILE A 466 2.86 -6.24 22.65
CA ILE A 466 3.40 -7.58 22.92
C ILE A 466 2.24 -8.45 23.43
N ASN A 467 1.54 -8.05 24.49
CA ASN A 467 0.37 -8.76 25.03
C ASN A 467 -0.73 -8.90 23.96
N GLY A 468 -1.00 -7.86 23.17
CA GLY A 468 -1.95 -7.89 22.06
C GLY A 468 -1.51 -8.72 20.85
N LYS A 469 -0.22 -9.06 20.71
CA LYS A 469 0.24 -10.13 19.80
C LYS A 469 0.08 -11.49 20.48
N HIS A 470 0.56 -11.61 21.71
CA HIS A 470 0.61 -12.85 22.49
C HIS A 470 -0.79 -13.45 22.68
N ASN A 471 -1.80 -12.64 23.01
CA ASN A 471 -3.20 -13.06 23.10
C ASN A 471 -3.83 -13.42 21.73
N ARG A 472 -3.23 -13.00 20.60
CA ARG A 472 -3.66 -13.40 19.24
C ARG A 472 -2.88 -14.58 18.67
N SER A 473 -1.73 -14.90 19.27
CA SER A 473 -0.93 -16.09 18.95
C SER A 473 -1.12 -17.23 19.94
N LYS A 474 -1.84 -17.00 21.05
CA LYS A 474 -2.22 -18.04 21.99
C LYS A 474 -3.28 -18.95 21.36
N ILE A 475 -2.88 -20.18 21.08
CA ILE A 475 -3.76 -21.24 20.61
C ILE A 475 -4.36 -21.90 21.87
N HIS A 476 -5.65 -21.65 22.11
CA HIS A 476 -6.41 -22.21 23.23
C HIS A 476 -7.23 -23.43 22.82
N THR A 477 -7.81 -23.37 21.63
CA THR A 477 -8.69 -24.37 21.04
C THR A 477 -8.36 -24.49 19.55
N ILE A 478 -8.59 -25.66 18.97
CA ILE A 478 -8.54 -25.92 17.52
C ILE A 478 -9.64 -26.90 17.14
N THR A 479 -10.09 -26.88 15.89
CA THR A 479 -10.89 -27.96 15.31
C THR A 479 -9.96 -28.98 14.66
N GLY A 480 -10.14 -30.27 14.98
CA GLY A 480 -9.51 -31.40 14.31
C GLY A 480 -9.91 -31.53 12.85
N ASP A 481 -9.25 -32.46 12.16
CA ASP A 481 -9.57 -32.80 10.77
C ASP A 481 -10.85 -33.66 10.64
N ASP A 482 -11.24 -34.35 11.72
CA ASP A 482 -12.51 -35.05 11.91
C ASP A 482 -13.69 -34.10 12.25
N GLY A 483 -13.40 -32.85 12.63
CA GLY A 483 -14.39 -31.88 13.10
C GLY A 483 -14.52 -31.78 14.62
N SER A 484 -13.80 -32.59 15.40
CA SER A 484 -13.77 -32.49 16.86
C SER A 484 -13.22 -31.14 17.35
N LEU A 485 -13.67 -30.67 18.51
CA LEU A 485 -13.13 -29.48 19.15
C LEU A 485 -12.07 -29.89 20.20
N ILE A 486 -10.81 -29.60 19.90
CA ILE A 486 -9.66 -29.94 20.73
C ILE A 486 -9.32 -28.72 21.58
N GLU A 487 -9.73 -28.74 22.85
CA GLU A 487 -9.48 -27.67 23.81
C GLU A 487 -8.34 -27.99 24.78
N GLY A 488 -7.65 -26.95 25.25
CA GLY A 488 -6.65 -27.06 26.29
C GLY A 488 -5.23 -27.32 25.77
N TYR A 489 -4.25 -26.69 26.43
CA TYR A 489 -2.88 -26.56 25.91
C TYR A 489 -2.16 -27.89 25.65
N ILE A 490 -2.46 -28.94 26.42
CA ILE A 490 -1.80 -30.25 26.27
C ILE A 490 -2.30 -30.98 25.02
N LEU A 491 -3.61 -30.96 24.77
CA LEU A 491 -4.19 -31.62 23.59
C LEU A 491 -3.84 -30.85 22.31
N VAL A 492 -3.91 -29.51 22.34
CA VAL A 492 -3.46 -28.63 21.24
C VAL A 492 -1.97 -28.88 20.89
N LYS A 493 -1.11 -29.11 21.90
CA LYS A 493 0.31 -29.51 21.67
C LYS A 493 0.42 -30.89 21.01
N LYS A 494 -0.30 -31.90 21.50
CA LYS A 494 -0.29 -33.26 20.94
C LYS A 494 -0.72 -33.25 19.47
N GLU A 495 -1.83 -32.58 19.15
CA GLU A 495 -2.33 -32.47 17.78
C GLU A 495 -1.39 -31.68 16.87
N ALA A 496 -0.76 -30.60 17.35
CA ALA A 496 0.27 -29.90 16.57
C ALA A 496 1.44 -30.82 16.20
N ILE A 497 1.93 -31.62 17.16
CA ILE A 497 3.00 -32.60 16.91
C ILE A 497 2.52 -33.62 15.88
N HIS A 498 1.35 -34.24 16.09
CA HIS A 498 0.78 -35.22 15.18
C HIS A 498 0.63 -34.68 13.75
N HIS A 499 0.06 -33.48 13.59
CA HIS A 499 -0.12 -32.81 12.30
C HIS A 499 1.21 -32.58 11.57
N PHE A 500 2.18 -31.92 12.21
CA PHE A 500 3.44 -31.57 11.54
C PHE A 500 4.39 -32.76 11.39
N GLN A 501 4.36 -33.74 12.29
CA GLN A 501 5.09 -35.01 12.14
C GLN A 501 4.51 -35.86 11.00
N THR A 502 3.19 -35.89 10.81
CA THR A 502 2.55 -36.58 9.67
C THR A 502 2.89 -35.90 8.33
N ILE A 503 3.01 -34.57 8.31
CA ILE A 503 3.41 -33.84 7.10
C ILE A 503 4.88 -34.05 6.80
N LEU A 504 5.79 -33.71 7.72
CA LEU A 504 7.23 -33.65 7.46
C LEU A 504 7.96 -34.98 7.67
N GLY A 505 7.46 -35.85 8.55
CA GLY A 505 8.08 -37.13 8.93
C GLY A 505 7.64 -38.34 8.10
N TYR A 506 6.76 -38.16 7.11
CA TYR A 506 6.38 -39.18 6.14
C TYR A 506 7.29 -39.11 4.90
N SER A 507 7.81 -40.26 4.48
CA SER A 507 8.50 -40.46 3.20
C SER A 507 7.64 -41.34 2.30
N ARG A 508 7.63 -41.08 0.99
CA ARG A 508 7.26 -42.12 0.03
C ARG A 508 8.41 -43.14 -0.11
N PRO A 509 8.14 -44.36 -0.59
CA PRO A 509 9.17 -45.19 -1.22
C PRO A 509 9.66 -44.49 -2.49
N VAL A 510 10.98 -44.52 -2.74
CA VAL A 510 11.57 -43.91 -3.95
C VAL A 510 11.15 -44.73 -5.18
N SER A 511 10.50 -44.08 -6.14
CA SER A 511 10.18 -44.72 -7.43
C SER A 511 11.47 -45.04 -8.18
N HIS A 512 11.64 -46.28 -8.59
CA HIS A 512 12.81 -46.70 -9.35
C HIS A 512 12.75 -46.06 -10.75
N GLY A 513 13.88 -45.56 -11.27
CA GLY A 513 13.95 -44.91 -12.58
C GLY A 513 13.69 -43.39 -12.60
N ILE A 514 13.65 -42.70 -11.45
CA ILE A 514 13.57 -41.22 -11.43
C ILE A 514 14.77 -40.58 -12.15
N GLY A 515 16.01 -40.96 -11.83
CA GLY A 515 17.22 -40.37 -12.42
C GLY A 515 17.32 -40.52 -13.94
N THR A 516 16.97 -41.68 -14.50
CA THR A 516 16.94 -41.90 -15.96
C THR A 516 15.82 -41.09 -16.63
N THR A 517 14.65 -40.99 -15.99
CA THR A 517 13.54 -40.14 -16.46
C THR A 517 13.94 -38.66 -16.49
N LEU A 518 14.61 -38.15 -15.45
CA LEU A 518 15.08 -36.77 -15.37
C LEU A 518 16.19 -36.46 -16.38
N SER A 519 17.16 -37.37 -16.56
CA SER A 519 18.23 -37.23 -17.55
C SER A 519 17.69 -37.17 -18.99
N ASN A 520 16.58 -37.87 -19.25
CA ASN A 520 15.87 -37.83 -20.54
C ASN A 520 14.95 -36.60 -20.73
N ILE A 521 14.97 -35.65 -19.78
CA ILE A 521 14.08 -34.46 -19.73
C ILE A 521 14.88 -33.16 -19.54
N ILE A 522 16.06 -33.20 -18.92
CA ILE A 522 16.92 -32.04 -18.68
C ILE A 522 17.95 -31.89 -19.82
N ASP A 523 17.66 -30.95 -20.72
CA ASP A 523 18.47 -30.53 -21.87
C ASP A 523 19.60 -29.54 -21.50
N LYS A 524 19.49 -28.87 -20.35
CA LYS A 524 20.38 -27.77 -19.93
C LYS A 524 21.05 -28.05 -18.60
N VAL A 525 22.31 -28.45 -18.68
CA VAL A 525 23.21 -28.63 -17.54
C VAL A 525 23.99 -27.35 -17.23
N ILE A 526 24.64 -27.32 -16.07
CA ILE A 526 25.47 -26.18 -15.62
C ILE A 526 26.80 -26.15 -16.38
N SER A 527 27.27 -24.95 -16.73
CA SER A 527 28.57 -24.74 -17.38
C SER A 527 29.76 -24.99 -16.44
N ASN A 528 30.82 -25.65 -16.93
CA ASN A 528 31.94 -26.14 -16.10
C ASN A 528 32.50 -25.10 -15.12
N GLY A 529 32.86 -23.89 -15.59
CA GLY A 529 33.38 -22.84 -14.69
C GLY A 529 32.42 -22.39 -13.57
N LYS A 530 31.11 -22.65 -13.70
CA LYS A 530 30.13 -22.47 -12.60
C LYS A 530 30.04 -23.69 -11.69
N VAL A 531 30.25 -24.91 -12.21
CA VAL A 531 30.44 -26.14 -11.41
C VAL A 531 31.64 -25.97 -10.48
N ASP A 532 32.79 -25.53 -11.03
CA ASP A 532 34.03 -25.28 -10.30
C ASP A 532 33.87 -24.19 -9.23
N PHE A 533 33.25 -23.05 -9.60
CA PHE A 533 32.98 -21.95 -8.67
C PHE A 533 32.10 -22.36 -7.47
N MET A 534 31.17 -23.30 -7.65
CA MET A 534 30.36 -23.82 -6.55
C MET A 534 31.16 -24.81 -5.68
N GLY A 535 32.00 -25.64 -6.29
CA GLY A 535 32.74 -26.74 -5.64
C GLY A 535 34.05 -26.35 -4.96
N ARG A 536 34.62 -25.16 -5.23
CA ARG A 536 35.83 -24.62 -4.56
C ARG A 536 35.66 -24.55 -3.03
N ASP A 537 36.75 -24.48 -2.27
CA ASP A 537 36.66 -24.35 -0.82
C ASP A 537 36.14 -22.96 -0.36
N VAL A 538 35.79 -22.83 0.92
CA VAL A 538 35.14 -21.64 1.49
C VAL A 538 36.15 -20.79 2.26
N THR A 539 36.34 -19.54 1.80
CA THR A 539 37.29 -18.59 2.39
C THR A 539 36.69 -17.85 3.60
N ASP A 540 37.56 -17.48 4.52
CA ASP A 540 37.27 -16.72 5.75
C ASP A 540 36.46 -15.45 5.47
N ASP A 541 36.84 -14.69 4.44
CA ASP A 541 36.11 -13.50 3.97
C ASP A 541 34.69 -13.82 3.48
N GLU A 542 34.48 -14.96 2.80
CA GLU A 542 33.15 -15.38 2.36
C GLU A 542 32.24 -15.68 3.56
N ILE A 543 32.80 -16.27 4.63
CA ILE A 543 32.11 -16.54 5.89
C ILE A 543 31.81 -15.23 6.63
N ARG A 544 32.80 -14.34 6.76
CA ARG A 544 32.65 -13.04 7.42
C ARG A 544 31.63 -12.15 6.69
N GLU A 545 31.74 -12.00 5.38
CA GLU A 545 30.78 -11.23 4.56
C GLU A 545 29.36 -11.80 4.68
N VAL A 546 29.19 -13.13 4.64
CA VAL A 546 27.88 -13.76 4.79
C VAL A 546 27.27 -13.51 6.17
N CYS A 547 28.05 -13.62 7.25
CA CYS A 547 27.61 -13.33 8.61
C CYS A 547 27.28 -11.84 8.80
N PHE A 548 28.17 -10.94 8.37
CA PHE A 548 27.95 -9.49 8.48
C PHE A 548 26.81 -8.98 7.58
N SER A 549 26.41 -9.73 6.55
CA SER A 549 25.20 -9.47 5.74
C SER A 549 23.94 -10.21 6.24
N LEU A 550 23.95 -10.89 7.40
CA LEU A 550 22.71 -11.32 8.08
C LEU A 550 22.07 -10.13 8.81
N HIS A 551 20.74 -10.00 8.80
CA HIS A 551 20.07 -8.92 9.53
C HIS A 551 20.12 -9.18 11.05
N PRO A 552 20.65 -8.28 11.89
CA PRO A 552 20.99 -8.57 13.29
C PRO A 552 19.75 -8.96 14.13
N ASN A 553 18.70 -8.17 14.05
CA ASN A 553 17.49 -8.32 14.89
C ASN A 553 16.48 -9.31 14.28
N LYS A 554 16.94 -10.49 13.83
CA LYS A 554 16.08 -11.63 13.45
C LYS A 554 15.99 -12.62 14.62
N ALA A 555 14.98 -13.50 14.58
CA ALA A 555 14.86 -14.56 15.58
C ALA A 555 16.05 -15.54 15.51
N PRO A 556 16.57 -15.99 16.66
CA PRO A 556 17.59 -17.03 16.74
C PRO A 556 17.00 -18.41 16.36
N GLY A 557 17.79 -19.47 16.50
CA GLY A 557 17.28 -20.84 16.56
C GLY A 557 17.01 -21.26 18.00
N PRO A 558 16.94 -22.57 18.28
CA PRO A 558 17.01 -23.09 19.66
C PRO A 558 18.32 -22.73 20.39
N ASP A 559 19.38 -22.32 19.67
CA ASP A 559 20.62 -21.75 20.22
C ASP A 559 20.41 -20.45 21.03
N GLY A 560 19.31 -19.71 20.81
CA GLY A 560 19.09 -18.38 21.40
C GLY A 560 19.97 -17.26 20.83
N PHE A 561 21.07 -17.58 20.14
CA PHE A 561 22.01 -16.62 19.58
C PHE A 561 21.57 -16.09 18.21
N ASN A 562 21.34 -14.78 18.12
CA ASN A 562 20.98 -14.10 16.88
C ASN A 562 22.21 -13.51 16.17
N ALA A 563 22.03 -13.05 14.93
CA ALA A 563 23.09 -12.41 14.14
C ALA A 563 23.51 -11.00 14.65
N HIS A 564 23.05 -10.55 15.82
CA HIS A 564 23.59 -9.38 16.50
C HIS A 564 24.75 -9.76 17.43
N PHE A 565 24.62 -10.88 18.15
CA PHE A 565 25.64 -11.45 19.02
C PHE A 565 26.96 -11.66 18.26
N PHE A 566 26.96 -12.53 17.25
CA PHE A 566 28.15 -12.88 16.45
C PHE A 566 28.86 -11.69 15.81
N LYS A 567 28.18 -10.55 15.58
CA LYS A 567 28.80 -9.35 15.01
C LYS A 567 29.44 -8.43 16.03
N ILE A 568 29.00 -8.48 17.29
CA ILE A 568 29.61 -7.73 18.39
C ILE A 568 30.77 -8.55 18.98
N THR A 569 30.63 -9.86 19.07
CA THR A 569 31.65 -10.77 19.61
C THR A 569 32.58 -11.34 18.54
N TRP A 570 32.57 -10.82 17.30
CA TRP A 570 33.37 -11.39 16.21
C TRP A 570 34.86 -11.43 16.53
N ASP A 571 35.37 -10.42 17.22
CA ASP A 571 36.79 -10.33 17.58
C ASP A 571 37.16 -11.22 18.80
N ILE A 572 36.21 -12.08 19.25
CA ILE A 572 36.37 -13.08 20.31
C ILE A 572 36.08 -14.50 19.80
N ILE A 573 35.03 -14.68 18.97
CA ILE A 573 34.57 -16.00 18.49
C ILE A 573 34.64 -16.16 16.96
N GLY A 574 35.22 -15.20 16.24
CA GLY A 574 35.25 -15.21 14.77
C GLY A 574 36.02 -16.38 14.19
N GLU A 575 37.15 -16.75 14.81
CA GLU A 575 37.99 -17.88 14.41
C GLU A 575 37.30 -19.23 14.64
N ASP A 576 36.63 -19.41 15.78
CA ASP A 576 35.77 -20.58 16.05
C ASP A 576 34.66 -20.71 15.00
N VAL A 577 34.00 -19.59 14.67
CA VAL A 577 32.91 -19.53 13.68
C VAL A 577 33.41 -19.85 12.27
N ILE A 578 34.60 -19.37 11.89
CA ILE A 578 35.24 -19.69 10.61
C ILE A 578 35.57 -21.18 10.56
N SER A 579 36.26 -21.70 11.58
CA SER A 579 36.69 -23.10 11.66
C SER A 579 35.51 -24.06 11.61
N ALA A 580 34.47 -23.82 12.42
CA ALA A 580 33.27 -24.66 12.45
C ALA A 580 32.46 -24.63 11.13
N VAL A 581 32.49 -23.51 10.40
CA VAL A 581 31.84 -23.41 9.08
C VAL A 581 32.70 -24.10 8.01
N GLN A 582 34.02 -23.90 8.00
CA GLN A 582 34.93 -24.58 7.06
C GLN A 582 34.89 -26.10 7.24
N GLU A 583 34.83 -26.60 8.47
CA GLU A 583 34.81 -28.03 8.74
C GLU A 583 33.54 -28.72 8.22
N PHE A 584 32.38 -28.04 8.24
CA PHE A 584 31.20 -28.52 7.52
C PHE A 584 31.43 -28.64 6.01
N PHE A 585 32.11 -27.66 5.39
CA PHE A 585 32.38 -27.69 3.95
C PHE A 585 33.44 -28.73 3.56
N ARG A 586 34.40 -29.05 4.45
CA ARG A 586 35.36 -30.14 4.27
C ARG A 586 34.71 -31.52 4.42
N SER A 587 34.10 -31.79 5.58
CA SER A 587 33.58 -33.11 5.95
C SER A 587 32.20 -33.44 5.37
N GLY A 588 31.38 -32.42 5.07
CA GLY A 588 29.95 -32.60 4.78
C GLY A 588 29.10 -32.94 6.00
N LEU A 589 29.67 -32.99 7.20
CA LEU A 589 28.99 -33.36 8.44
C LEU A 589 28.56 -32.13 9.24
N LEU A 590 27.35 -32.17 9.79
CA LEU A 590 26.76 -31.08 10.57
C LEU A 590 26.35 -31.59 11.96
N LEU A 591 26.77 -30.86 13.01
CA LEU A 591 26.39 -31.18 14.39
C LEU A 591 24.87 -31.16 14.56
N LYS A 592 24.34 -32.13 15.30
CA LYS A 592 22.89 -32.37 15.48
C LYS A 592 22.21 -31.19 16.16
N GLU A 593 22.96 -30.55 17.05
CA GLU A 593 22.62 -29.36 17.84
C GLU A 593 22.49 -28.14 16.92
N LEU A 594 23.39 -28.00 15.94
CA LEU A 594 23.38 -26.89 14.99
C LEU A 594 22.22 -26.96 13.99
N ASN A 595 21.74 -28.16 13.63
CA ASN A 595 20.57 -28.33 12.75
C ASN A 595 19.24 -28.51 13.50
N ALA A 596 19.22 -28.36 14.83
CA ALA A 596 17.97 -28.27 15.58
C ALA A 596 17.20 -27.00 15.15
N THR A 597 15.91 -27.16 14.83
CA THR A 597 15.08 -26.10 14.22
C THR A 597 13.75 -25.97 14.94
N ILE A 598 13.40 -24.75 15.35
CA ILE A 598 12.09 -24.45 15.94
C ILE A 598 11.09 -24.15 14.81
N LEU A 599 9.95 -24.84 14.79
CA LEU A 599 8.81 -24.52 13.93
C LEU A 599 7.88 -23.53 14.66
N ALA A 600 8.02 -22.24 14.34
CA ALA A 600 7.18 -21.19 14.89
C ALA A 600 5.88 -21.04 14.08
N LEU A 601 4.73 -21.22 14.74
CA LEU A 601 3.41 -21.19 14.08
C LEU A 601 2.92 -19.75 13.89
N VAL A 602 2.75 -19.32 12.62
CA VAL A 602 2.27 -17.98 12.26
C VAL A 602 0.88 -18.06 11.59
N PRO A 603 -0.17 -17.42 12.12
CA PRO A 603 -1.50 -17.40 11.50
C PRO A 603 -1.49 -16.87 10.06
N LYS A 604 -2.16 -17.58 9.14
CA LYS A 604 -2.42 -17.14 7.76
C LYS A 604 -3.66 -16.24 7.65
N VAL A 605 -4.65 -16.48 8.52
CA VAL A 605 -5.96 -15.81 8.56
C VAL A 605 -6.17 -15.14 9.94
N PRO A 606 -7.06 -14.13 10.05
CA PRO A 606 -7.55 -13.71 11.36
C PRO A 606 -8.33 -14.85 12.02
N ASN A 607 -8.17 -15.00 13.34
CA ASN A 607 -8.84 -16.03 14.15
C ASN A 607 -8.71 -17.46 13.56
N PRO A 608 -7.48 -18.00 13.41
CA PRO A 608 -7.26 -19.35 12.89
C PRO A 608 -7.92 -20.40 13.79
N SER A 609 -8.62 -21.37 13.20
CA SER A 609 -9.33 -22.43 13.94
C SER A 609 -8.78 -23.82 13.69
N LYS A 610 -8.08 -24.06 12.57
CA LYS A 610 -7.47 -25.37 12.25
C LYS A 610 -5.95 -25.27 12.19
N MET A 611 -5.23 -26.38 12.47
CA MET A 611 -3.77 -26.41 12.33
C MET A 611 -3.28 -26.07 10.90
N LYS A 612 -4.13 -26.33 9.89
CA LYS A 612 -3.92 -25.94 8.48
C LYS A 612 -3.89 -24.42 8.25
N ASP A 613 -4.44 -23.62 9.17
CA ASP A 613 -4.46 -22.15 9.11
C ASP A 613 -3.14 -21.50 9.59
N PHE A 614 -2.26 -22.26 10.21
CA PHE A 614 -0.93 -21.79 10.61
C PHE A 614 0.10 -22.09 9.51
N ARG A 615 1.07 -21.19 9.35
CA ARG A 615 2.28 -21.39 8.53
C ARG A 615 3.43 -21.74 9.47
N PRO A 616 4.06 -22.92 9.36
CA PRO A 616 5.29 -23.20 10.09
C PRO A 616 6.41 -22.32 9.53
N ILE A 617 7.18 -21.69 10.41
CA ILE A 617 8.38 -20.92 10.06
C ILE A 617 9.58 -21.59 10.71
N SER A 618 10.59 -21.94 9.91
CA SER A 618 11.82 -22.60 10.37
C SER A 618 12.76 -21.58 11.00
N CYS A 619 12.85 -21.60 12.32
CA CYS A 619 13.84 -20.86 13.11
C CYS A 619 15.04 -21.77 13.39
N CYS A 620 15.94 -21.85 12.41
CA CYS A 620 17.22 -22.57 12.51
C CYS A 620 18.28 -21.73 13.28
N ASN A 621 19.35 -22.35 13.74
CA ASN A 621 20.47 -21.66 14.42
C ASN A 621 21.23 -20.69 13.51
N THR A 622 21.98 -19.76 14.09
CA THR A 622 22.66 -18.71 13.29
C THR A 622 23.85 -19.25 12.48
N LEU A 623 24.59 -20.23 12.98
CA LEU A 623 25.66 -20.91 12.22
C LEU A 623 25.13 -21.64 10.98
N TYR A 624 24.02 -22.38 11.10
CA TYR A 624 23.33 -22.98 9.94
C TYR A 624 22.92 -21.93 8.90
N LYS A 625 22.40 -20.78 9.34
CA LYS A 625 22.02 -19.66 8.44
C LYS A 625 23.22 -19.05 7.71
N ILE A 626 24.45 -19.20 8.20
CA ILE A 626 25.67 -18.82 7.47
C ILE A 626 25.96 -19.87 6.39
N ILE A 627 26.06 -21.16 6.76
CA ILE A 627 26.28 -22.29 5.84
C ILE A 627 25.30 -22.28 4.66
N ALA A 628 23.99 -22.27 4.95
CA ALA A 628 22.95 -22.29 3.93
C ALA A 628 22.97 -21.03 3.05
N LYS A 629 23.43 -19.89 3.57
CA LYS A 629 23.56 -18.66 2.79
C LYS A 629 24.82 -18.63 1.91
N ILE A 630 25.91 -19.30 2.30
CA ILE A 630 27.08 -19.54 1.43
C ILE A 630 26.67 -20.42 0.24
N ILE A 631 26.00 -21.56 0.50
CA ILE A 631 25.49 -22.44 -0.56
C ILE A 631 24.52 -21.66 -1.47
N ALA A 632 23.58 -20.91 -0.91
CA ALA A 632 22.66 -20.07 -1.67
C ALA A 632 23.35 -19.00 -2.54
N LYS A 633 24.42 -18.35 -2.02
CA LYS A 633 25.24 -17.37 -2.76
C LYS A 633 25.94 -18.03 -3.96
N ARG A 634 26.35 -19.29 -3.82
CA ARG A 634 27.02 -20.09 -4.85
C ARG A 634 26.09 -20.68 -5.91
N ILE A 635 24.87 -21.10 -5.54
CA ILE A 635 23.84 -21.58 -6.52
C ILE A 635 23.28 -20.43 -7.37
N LYS A 636 23.05 -19.24 -6.77
CA LYS A 636 22.35 -18.12 -7.42
C LYS A 636 22.84 -17.74 -8.84
N PRO A 637 24.15 -17.78 -9.19
CA PRO A 637 24.64 -17.46 -10.53
C PRO A 637 24.40 -18.51 -11.62
N CYS A 638 24.05 -19.77 -11.31
CA CYS A 638 23.76 -20.79 -12.34
C CYS A 638 22.29 -20.77 -12.78
N LEU A 639 21.38 -20.30 -11.92
CA LEU A 639 19.94 -20.30 -12.17
C LEU A 639 19.49 -19.60 -13.47
N PRO A 640 20.10 -18.48 -13.93
CA PRO A 640 19.69 -17.86 -15.20
C PRO A 640 19.89 -18.76 -16.43
N ASP A 641 20.83 -19.70 -16.37
CA ASP A 641 21.20 -20.59 -17.48
C ASP A 641 20.24 -21.77 -17.59
N ILE A 642 19.94 -22.41 -16.45
CA ILE A 642 19.18 -23.67 -16.37
C ILE A 642 17.66 -23.47 -16.24
N ILE A 643 17.20 -22.36 -15.65
CA ILE A 643 15.77 -22.13 -15.37
C ILE A 643 15.07 -21.44 -16.56
N SER A 644 14.00 -22.03 -17.09
CA SER A 644 13.24 -21.56 -18.25
C SER A 644 12.65 -20.15 -18.03
N PRO A 645 12.49 -19.33 -19.09
CA PRO A 645 12.00 -17.94 -18.98
C PRO A 645 10.59 -17.78 -18.40
N SER A 646 9.80 -18.86 -18.32
CA SER A 646 8.45 -18.89 -17.72
C SER A 646 8.44 -18.79 -16.18
N GLN A 647 9.56 -19.11 -15.51
CA GLN A 647 9.71 -18.98 -14.06
C GLN A 647 10.37 -17.63 -13.70
N SER A 648 9.62 -16.72 -13.11
CA SER A 648 10.09 -15.35 -12.80
C SER A 648 10.44 -15.10 -11.34
N ALA A 649 10.23 -16.07 -10.44
CA ALA A 649 10.61 -15.93 -9.02
C ALA A 649 12.07 -16.35 -8.77
N PHE A 650 12.73 -15.67 -7.83
CA PHE A 650 14.07 -15.93 -7.28
C PHE A 650 15.26 -15.96 -8.26
N VAL A 651 15.06 -16.04 -9.59
CA VAL A 651 16.13 -15.91 -10.59
C VAL A 651 16.54 -14.44 -10.75
N ALA A 652 17.85 -14.18 -10.81
CA ALA A 652 18.39 -12.84 -10.99
C ALA A 652 17.91 -12.18 -12.30
N GLY A 653 17.65 -10.87 -12.26
CA GLY A 653 17.21 -10.07 -13.42
C GLY A 653 15.72 -10.18 -13.79
N ARG A 654 14.97 -11.17 -13.29
CA ARG A 654 13.54 -11.35 -13.56
C ARG A 654 12.68 -10.54 -12.58
N CYS A 655 11.50 -10.07 -12.99
CA CYS A 655 10.62 -9.23 -12.18
C CYS A 655 9.19 -9.77 -12.08
N ILE A 656 8.59 -9.66 -10.89
CA ILE A 656 7.18 -10.03 -10.64
C ILE A 656 6.19 -9.28 -11.56
N GLY A 657 6.52 -8.03 -11.94
CA GLY A 657 5.70 -7.20 -12.81
C GLY A 657 5.55 -7.77 -14.23
N ASP A 658 6.53 -8.51 -14.73
CA ASP A 658 6.51 -9.06 -16.09
C ASP A 658 5.43 -10.14 -16.24
N ASN A 659 5.31 -11.04 -15.26
CA ASN A 659 4.22 -12.03 -15.20
C ASN A 659 2.85 -11.35 -15.08
N ILE A 660 2.72 -10.32 -14.22
CA ILE A 660 1.46 -9.62 -14.02
C ILE A 660 1.01 -8.92 -15.31
N LEU A 661 1.93 -8.22 -16.00
CA LEU A 661 1.64 -7.55 -17.28
C LEU A 661 1.25 -8.56 -18.36
N LEU A 662 1.99 -9.67 -18.49
CA LEU A 662 1.73 -10.70 -19.50
C LEU A 662 0.38 -11.41 -19.27
N VAL A 663 0.08 -11.83 -18.04
CA VAL A 663 -1.21 -12.42 -17.68
C VAL A 663 -2.35 -11.40 -17.90
N GLN A 664 -2.14 -10.12 -17.58
CA GLN A 664 -3.14 -9.08 -17.80
C GLN A 664 -3.37 -8.76 -19.29
N GLU A 665 -2.39 -8.93 -20.19
CA GLU A 665 -2.63 -8.84 -21.63
C GLU A 665 -3.36 -10.07 -22.19
N LEU A 666 -3.03 -11.27 -21.72
CA LEU A 666 -3.64 -12.53 -22.17
C LEU A 666 -5.08 -12.72 -21.67
N MET A 667 -5.35 -12.34 -20.42
CA MET A 667 -6.70 -12.36 -19.80
C MET A 667 -7.55 -11.14 -20.17
N ARG A 668 -7.06 -10.20 -20.99
CA ARG A 668 -7.84 -9.04 -21.42
C ARG A 668 -8.91 -9.44 -22.43
N ASN A 669 -10.13 -8.91 -22.24
CA ASN A 669 -11.31 -9.20 -23.04
C ASN A 669 -11.59 -10.71 -23.18
N TYR A 670 -11.18 -11.52 -22.18
CA TYR A 670 -11.13 -12.98 -22.30
C TYR A 670 -12.47 -13.62 -22.72
N TYR A 671 -13.59 -13.07 -22.22
CA TYR A 671 -14.96 -13.53 -22.49
C TYR A 671 -15.64 -12.76 -23.65
N LYS A 672 -14.95 -11.85 -24.33
CA LYS A 672 -15.49 -11.11 -25.49
C LYS A 672 -15.08 -11.77 -26.80
N ASP A 673 -15.75 -11.37 -27.87
CA ASP A 673 -15.74 -12.07 -29.14
C ASP A 673 -14.34 -12.24 -29.75
N ALA A 674 -14.00 -13.50 -29.96
CA ALA A 674 -12.79 -13.96 -30.61
C ALA A 674 -13.07 -15.31 -31.30
N SER A 675 -12.27 -15.63 -32.31
CA SER A 675 -12.47 -16.79 -33.19
C SER A 675 -11.97 -18.14 -32.65
N CYS A 676 -11.32 -18.18 -31.48
CA CYS A 676 -10.63 -19.38 -30.99
C CYS A 676 -11.05 -19.77 -29.56
N PRO A 677 -11.37 -21.06 -29.29
CA PRO A 677 -11.52 -21.60 -27.94
C PRO A 677 -10.27 -21.43 -27.07
N ARG A 678 -10.44 -21.11 -25.79
CA ARG A 678 -9.34 -20.83 -24.84
C ARG A 678 -9.53 -21.58 -23.52
N LEU A 679 -8.41 -22.03 -22.96
CA LEU A 679 -8.32 -22.57 -21.61
C LEU A 679 -7.13 -21.94 -20.88
N ALA A 680 -7.42 -21.36 -19.71
CA ALA A 680 -6.42 -20.93 -18.75
C ALA A 680 -6.73 -21.56 -17.40
N LEU A 681 -5.70 -22.00 -16.69
CA LEU A 681 -5.78 -22.61 -15.36
C LEU A 681 -4.95 -21.75 -14.40
N LYS A 682 -5.51 -21.44 -13.23
CA LYS A 682 -4.70 -21.05 -12.06
C LYS A 682 -4.56 -22.28 -11.18
N VAL A 683 -3.33 -22.72 -10.94
CA VAL A 683 -3.02 -23.91 -10.13
C VAL A 683 -2.44 -23.46 -8.79
N ASP A 684 -3.06 -23.90 -7.69
CA ASP A 684 -2.57 -23.73 -6.31
C ASP A 684 -1.89 -25.05 -5.91
N LEU A 685 -0.62 -25.02 -5.49
CA LEU A 685 0.10 -26.22 -5.05
C LEU A 685 -0.14 -26.50 -3.56
N MET A 686 -0.33 -27.77 -3.20
CA MET A 686 -0.59 -28.17 -1.81
C MET A 686 0.68 -28.08 -0.96
N LYS A 687 0.78 -27.03 -0.12
CA LYS A 687 1.89 -26.81 0.83
C LYS A 687 3.27 -26.99 0.18
N PRO A 688 3.62 -26.18 -0.84
CA PRO A 688 4.71 -26.47 -1.79
C PRO A 688 6.07 -26.69 -1.12
N PHE A 689 6.43 -25.89 -0.11
CA PHE A 689 7.67 -26.10 0.65
C PHE A 689 7.61 -27.33 1.56
N ASP A 690 6.45 -27.69 2.12
CA ASP A 690 6.34 -28.77 3.12
C ASP A 690 6.27 -30.18 2.50
N MET A 691 6.12 -30.28 1.16
CA MET A 691 5.79 -31.53 0.45
C MET A 691 6.85 -32.05 -0.55
N VAL A 692 7.86 -31.26 -0.92
CA VAL A 692 8.93 -31.67 -1.86
C VAL A 692 9.62 -32.94 -1.38
N ASP A 693 9.64 -33.98 -2.21
CA ASP A 693 10.40 -35.20 -1.95
C ASP A 693 11.93 -34.96 -2.07
N TRP A 694 12.69 -35.48 -1.12
CA TRP A 694 14.15 -35.30 -1.06
C TRP A 694 14.90 -36.17 -2.07
N GLY A 695 14.42 -37.38 -2.37
CA GLY A 695 15.01 -38.24 -3.40
C GLY A 695 14.90 -37.56 -4.77
N PHE A 696 13.69 -37.16 -5.14
CA PHE A 696 13.44 -36.40 -6.37
C PHE A 696 14.32 -35.15 -6.50
N LEU A 697 14.45 -34.36 -5.43
CA LEU A 697 15.29 -33.16 -5.42
C LEU A 697 16.77 -33.48 -5.63
N LEU A 698 17.30 -34.52 -4.98
CA LEU A 698 18.71 -34.92 -5.12
C LEU A 698 19.00 -35.46 -6.53
N GLU A 699 18.13 -36.32 -7.07
CA GLU A 699 18.23 -36.80 -8.47
C GLU A 699 18.13 -35.63 -9.47
N THR A 700 17.30 -34.63 -9.19
CA THR A 700 17.22 -33.40 -10.02
C THR A 700 18.54 -32.62 -10.01
N LEU A 701 19.21 -32.52 -8.86
CA LEU A 701 20.52 -31.87 -8.77
C LEU A 701 21.62 -32.66 -9.51
N VAL A 702 21.57 -34.00 -9.49
CA VAL A 702 22.46 -34.84 -10.31
C VAL A 702 22.23 -34.57 -11.79
N ALA A 703 20.97 -34.58 -12.26
CA ALA A 703 20.64 -34.37 -13.67
C ALA A 703 20.97 -32.95 -14.20
N PHE A 704 21.05 -31.93 -13.33
CA PHE A 704 21.56 -30.60 -13.69
C PHE A 704 23.10 -30.47 -13.66
N HIS A 705 23.82 -31.56 -13.33
CA HIS A 705 25.29 -31.60 -13.13
C HIS A 705 25.79 -30.68 -12.00
N PHE A 706 25.13 -30.68 -10.83
CA PHE A 706 25.71 -30.06 -9.63
C PHE A 706 26.93 -30.87 -9.13
N PRO A 707 27.98 -30.22 -8.57
CA PRO A 707 29.14 -30.94 -8.04
C PRO A 707 28.75 -31.93 -6.93
N PRO A 708 29.31 -33.16 -6.89
CA PRO A 708 28.99 -34.13 -5.84
C PRO A 708 29.21 -33.61 -4.40
N LYS A 709 30.26 -32.80 -4.16
CA LYS A 709 30.48 -32.09 -2.89
C LYS A 709 29.29 -31.19 -2.52
N VAL A 710 28.75 -30.44 -3.47
CA VAL A 710 27.62 -29.53 -3.26
C VAL A 710 26.32 -30.30 -3.00
N ILE A 711 26.09 -31.40 -3.73
CA ILE A 711 24.94 -32.29 -3.48
C ILE A 711 25.03 -32.91 -2.09
N MET A 712 26.23 -33.30 -1.63
CA MET A 712 26.48 -33.78 -0.27
C MET A 712 26.16 -32.71 0.79
N TRP A 713 26.63 -31.47 0.63
CA TRP A 713 26.31 -30.37 1.54
C TRP A 713 24.80 -30.08 1.62
N ILE A 714 24.11 -30.06 0.47
CA ILE A 714 22.66 -29.86 0.40
C ILE A 714 21.93 -31.03 1.10
N LYS A 715 22.33 -32.27 0.82
CA LYS A 715 21.79 -33.49 1.46
C LYS A 715 21.93 -33.41 2.98
N ALA A 716 23.11 -33.09 3.50
CA ALA A 716 23.36 -32.94 4.93
C ALA A 716 22.47 -31.84 5.57
N CYS A 717 22.34 -30.68 4.91
CA CYS A 717 21.47 -29.60 5.37
C CYS A 717 19.97 -29.96 5.39
N LEU A 718 19.53 -30.89 4.54
CA LEU A 718 18.12 -31.31 4.41
C LEU A 718 17.75 -32.53 5.26
N THR A 719 18.60 -33.56 5.35
CA THR A 719 18.22 -34.86 5.95
C THR A 719 18.52 -34.99 7.44
N THR A 720 19.43 -34.17 7.98
CA THR A 720 19.79 -34.15 9.42
C THR A 720 18.96 -33.26 10.36
N PRO A 721 18.07 -32.32 9.94
CA PRO A 721 17.30 -31.48 10.87
C PRO A 721 16.38 -32.26 11.81
N LYS A 722 16.24 -31.74 13.03
CA LYS A 722 15.20 -32.13 13.98
C LYS A 722 14.35 -30.94 14.38
N PHE A 723 13.04 -31.17 14.46
CA PHE A 723 12.02 -30.15 14.65
C PHE A 723 11.37 -30.20 16.01
N SER A 724 11.23 -29.04 16.65
CA SER A 724 10.39 -28.79 17.81
C SER A 724 9.41 -27.66 17.52
N ILE A 725 8.15 -27.79 17.93
CA ILE A 725 7.10 -26.82 17.59
C ILE A 725 6.98 -25.77 18.71
N SER A 726 7.06 -24.49 18.36
CA SER A 726 6.88 -23.38 19.32
C SER A 726 5.39 -23.04 19.46
N ILE A 727 4.79 -23.40 20.59
CA ILE A 727 3.37 -23.22 20.88
C ILE A 727 3.22 -22.43 22.19
N ASN A 728 2.53 -21.30 22.13
CA ASN A 728 2.23 -20.41 23.26
C ASN A 728 3.43 -19.87 24.08
N GLY A 729 4.66 -20.10 23.61
CA GLY A 729 5.92 -19.71 24.27
C GLY A 729 6.80 -20.89 24.68
N GLU A 730 6.31 -22.12 24.59
CA GLU A 730 7.03 -23.34 24.95
C GLU A 730 7.33 -24.20 23.70
N LEU A 731 8.38 -25.02 23.78
CA LEU A 731 8.71 -26.00 22.75
C LEU A 731 7.99 -27.33 23.02
N ALA A 732 7.45 -27.95 21.96
CA ALA A 732 6.71 -29.20 22.04
C ALA A 732 7.17 -30.18 20.93
N GLY A 733 7.47 -31.42 21.33
CA GLY A 733 7.94 -32.49 20.44
C GLY A 733 9.40 -32.33 19.98
N PHE A 734 9.99 -33.42 19.51
CA PHE A 734 11.32 -33.46 18.88
C PHE A 734 11.38 -34.61 17.87
N PHE A 735 11.21 -34.32 16.59
CA PHE A 735 11.12 -35.32 15.53
C PHE A 735 11.99 -34.98 14.31
N SER A 736 12.51 -35.99 13.62
CA SER A 736 13.27 -35.81 12.37
C SER A 736 12.35 -35.53 11.18
N GLY A 737 12.81 -34.75 10.22
CA GLY A 737 12.18 -34.67 8.89
C GLY A 737 12.42 -35.92 8.03
N LYS A 738 11.59 -36.09 7.00
CA LYS A 738 11.79 -37.02 5.87
C LYS A 738 11.51 -36.40 4.49
N ARG A 739 10.88 -35.22 4.43
CA ARG A 739 10.64 -34.44 3.20
C ARG A 739 10.47 -32.95 3.51
N GLY A 740 10.41 -32.13 2.47
CA GLY A 740 10.14 -30.69 2.53
C GLY A 740 11.39 -29.81 2.69
N LEU A 741 11.18 -28.50 2.59
CA LEU A 741 12.20 -27.46 2.56
C LEU A 741 11.93 -26.43 3.67
N HIS A 742 12.99 -25.91 4.28
CA HIS A 742 12.89 -25.01 5.44
C HIS A 742 12.25 -23.65 5.08
N GLN A 743 11.14 -23.31 5.75
CA GLN A 743 10.43 -22.05 5.47
C GLN A 743 11.18 -20.85 6.06
N ARG A 744 11.69 -19.98 5.17
CA ARG A 744 12.61 -18.83 5.40
C ARG A 744 14.10 -19.15 5.50
N ASP A 745 14.52 -20.37 5.19
CA ASP A 745 15.93 -20.67 4.92
C ASP A 745 16.43 -19.94 3.66
N PRO A 746 17.69 -19.44 3.60
CA PRO A 746 18.26 -18.79 2.42
C PRO A 746 18.38 -19.65 1.15
N MET A 747 18.53 -20.97 1.28
CA MET A 747 18.80 -21.89 0.15
C MET A 747 17.51 -22.44 -0.48
N SER A 748 16.53 -22.77 0.35
CA SER A 748 15.26 -23.42 0.01
C SER A 748 14.47 -22.78 -1.15
N PRO A 749 14.40 -21.44 -1.32
CA PRO A 749 13.71 -20.83 -2.47
C PRO A 749 14.34 -21.18 -3.82
N TYR A 750 15.66 -21.36 -3.86
CA TYR A 750 16.39 -21.68 -5.09
C TYR A 750 16.24 -23.17 -5.44
N LEU A 751 16.31 -24.05 -4.44
CA LEU A 751 16.03 -25.49 -4.61
C LEU A 751 14.57 -25.73 -5.08
N PHE A 752 13.60 -24.97 -4.54
CA PHE A 752 12.22 -25.04 -5.00
C PHE A 752 12.05 -24.58 -6.46
N VAL A 753 12.80 -23.56 -6.90
CA VAL A 753 12.79 -23.11 -8.30
C VAL A 753 13.39 -24.17 -9.23
N ILE A 754 14.44 -24.88 -8.82
CA ILE A 754 15.01 -26.01 -9.57
C ILE A 754 13.99 -27.16 -9.69
N VAL A 755 13.27 -27.50 -8.61
CA VAL A 755 12.16 -28.48 -8.65
C VAL A 755 11.06 -28.06 -9.63
N MET A 756 10.67 -26.78 -9.64
CA MET A 756 9.66 -26.25 -10.56
C MET A 756 10.14 -26.13 -12.02
N GLU A 757 11.45 -26.26 -12.29
CA GLU A 757 11.96 -26.35 -13.66
C GLU A 757 11.61 -27.70 -14.30
N VAL A 758 11.60 -28.79 -13.52
CA VAL A 758 11.24 -30.12 -14.04
C VAL A 758 9.82 -30.14 -14.60
N LEU A 759 8.86 -29.47 -13.95
CA LEU A 759 7.51 -29.27 -14.50
C LEU A 759 7.54 -28.54 -15.86
N SER A 760 8.44 -27.56 -16.00
CA SER A 760 8.61 -26.78 -17.24
C SER A 760 9.16 -27.64 -18.37
N LYS A 761 10.10 -28.56 -18.06
CA LYS A 761 10.68 -29.50 -19.02
C LYS A 761 9.72 -30.63 -19.41
N ILE A 762 9.00 -31.20 -18.44
CA ILE A 762 7.92 -32.17 -18.69
C ILE A 762 6.87 -31.55 -19.64
N LEU A 763 6.41 -30.33 -19.35
CA LEU A 763 5.45 -29.62 -20.23
C LEU A 763 6.01 -29.40 -21.64
N ALA A 764 7.27 -28.98 -21.77
CA ALA A 764 7.90 -28.76 -23.07
C ALA A 764 7.94 -30.05 -23.90
N LYS A 765 8.48 -31.14 -23.32
CA LYS A 765 8.59 -32.45 -23.98
C LYS A 765 7.23 -33.02 -24.35
N ARG A 766 6.27 -33.04 -23.41
CA ARG A 766 4.90 -33.52 -23.65
C ARG A 766 4.16 -32.74 -24.74
N ILE A 767 4.50 -31.46 -24.97
CA ILE A 767 3.95 -30.63 -26.06
C ILE A 767 4.61 -30.97 -27.40
N GLU A 768 5.92 -31.22 -27.41
CA GLU A 768 6.67 -31.62 -28.60
C GLU A 768 6.27 -33.01 -29.10
N ASP A 769 6.11 -33.97 -28.18
CA ASP A 769 5.58 -35.32 -28.45
C ASP A 769 4.12 -35.32 -28.94
N SER A 770 3.38 -34.21 -28.80
CA SER A 770 1.92 -34.15 -28.98
C SER A 770 1.49 -33.22 -30.14
N PRO A 771 1.47 -33.68 -31.40
CA PRO A 771 0.99 -32.86 -32.54
C PRO A 771 -0.49 -32.44 -32.46
N SER A 772 -1.27 -33.01 -31.53
CA SER A 772 -2.65 -32.60 -31.23
C SER A 772 -2.76 -31.46 -30.21
N PHE A 773 -1.65 -31.00 -29.64
CA PHE A 773 -1.59 -29.84 -28.76
C PHE A 773 -1.70 -28.53 -29.56
N LYS A 774 -2.45 -27.57 -29.02
CA LYS A 774 -2.53 -26.21 -29.57
C LYS A 774 -2.33 -25.20 -28.45
N PHE A 775 -1.46 -24.22 -28.69
CA PHE A 775 -1.18 -23.14 -27.75
C PHE A 775 -2.42 -22.27 -27.49
N HIS A 776 -2.43 -21.61 -26.33
CA HIS A 776 -3.42 -20.58 -26.04
C HIS A 776 -3.35 -19.42 -27.06
N TRP A 777 -4.45 -18.68 -27.20
CA TRP A 777 -4.50 -17.48 -28.04
C TRP A 777 -3.37 -16.50 -27.69
N ARG A 778 -2.57 -16.14 -28.70
CA ARG A 778 -1.33 -15.34 -28.58
C ARG A 778 -0.23 -15.96 -27.71
N CYS A 779 -0.12 -17.28 -27.60
CA CYS A 779 1.03 -17.93 -26.96
C CYS A 779 1.97 -18.64 -27.94
N ASP A 780 1.44 -19.06 -29.08
CA ASP A 780 2.08 -19.84 -30.15
C ASP A 780 3.48 -19.36 -30.58
N LYS A 781 3.62 -18.09 -30.99
CA LYS A 781 4.89 -17.51 -31.49
C LYS A 781 6.06 -17.53 -30.48
N ILE A 782 5.76 -17.72 -29.20
CA ILE A 782 6.75 -17.81 -28.11
C ILE A 782 6.66 -19.15 -27.37
N LYS A 783 5.95 -20.13 -27.93
CA LYS A 783 5.68 -21.48 -27.37
C LYS A 783 5.23 -21.45 -25.89
N LEU A 784 4.43 -20.46 -25.48
CA LEU A 784 4.11 -20.24 -24.06
C LEU A 784 2.97 -21.15 -23.56
N ALA A 785 3.31 -22.19 -22.80
CA ALA A 785 2.34 -23.07 -22.14
C ALA A 785 2.01 -22.67 -20.69
N HIS A 786 2.93 -22.01 -19.98
CA HIS A 786 2.78 -21.73 -18.55
C HIS A 786 3.61 -20.53 -18.07
N LEU A 787 3.23 -19.98 -16.92
CA LEU A 787 3.93 -18.94 -16.18
C LEU A 787 3.99 -19.32 -14.70
N CYS A 788 5.19 -19.37 -14.14
CA CYS A 788 5.42 -19.63 -12.73
C CYS A 788 5.96 -18.38 -12.03
N PHE A 789 5.51 -18.18 -10.79
CA PHE A 789 6.20 -17.33 -9.84
C PHE A 789 6.32 -18.10 -8.53
N ALA A 790 7.36 -18.93 -8.44
CA ALA A 790 7.49 -20.00 -7.47
C ALA A 790 6.27 -20.93 -7.51
N ASP A 791 5.39 -20.88 -6.50
CA ASP A 791 4.19 -21.70 -6.34
C ASP A 791 2.92 -21.12 -6.96
N ASP A 792 2.89 -19.83 -7.32
CA ASP A 792 1.79 -19.21 -8.08
C ASP A 792 1.93 -19.59 -9.58
N VAL A 793 1.20 -20.63 -10.03
CA VAL A 793 1.29 -21.17 -11.40
C VAL A 793 0.04 -20.82 -12.23
N ILE A 794 0.26 -20.32 -13.45
CA ILE A 794 -0.75 -20.12 -14.49
C ILE A 794 -0.41 -21.02 -15.68
N MET A 795 -1.35 -21.85 -16.15
CA MET A 795 -1.21 -22.66 -17.36
C MET A 795 -2.18 -22.20 -18.45
N LEU A 796 -1.78 -22.33 -19.71
CA LEU A 796 -2.37 -21.69 -20.88
C LEU A 796 -2.34 -22.63 -22.08
N CYS A 797 -3.50 -23.12 -22.52
CA CYS A 797 -3.61 -23.87 -23.78
C CYS A 797 -4.89 -23.54 -24.57
N HIS A 798 -5.03 -24.13 -25.75
CA HIS A 798 -6.26 -24.05 -26.52
C HIS A 798 -7.42 -24.76 -25.80
N GLY A 799 -8.65 -24.27 -25.98
CA GLY A 799 -9.86 -24.81 -25.34
C GLY A 799 -10.35 -26.17 -25.87
N SER A 800 -9.44 -27.06 -26.29
CA SER A 800 -9.74 -28.42 -26.78
C SER A 800 -9.29 -29.49 -25.79
N LEU A 801 -10.05 -30.60 -25.74
CA LEU A 801 -9.77 -31.72 -24.84
C LEU A 801 -8.42 -32.40 -25.12
N SER A 802 -7.91 -32.35 -26.36
CA SER A 802 -6.55 -32.81 -26.71
C SER A 802 -5.47 -32.07 -25.92
N SER A 803 -5.42 -30.74 -26.07
CA SER A 803 -4.43 -29.87 -25.43
C SER A 803 -4.56 -29.87 -23.90
N ALA A 804 -5.79 -30.02 -23.39
CA ALA A 804 -6.04 -30.15 -21.96
C ALA A 804 -5.52 -31.47 -21.37
N ARG A 805 -5.65 -32.60 -22.09
CA ARG A 805 -5.10 -33.90 -21.67
C ARG A 805 -3.57 -33.87 -21.56
N VAL A 806 -2.88 -33.21 -22.50
CA VAL A 806 -1.41 -33.03 -22.45
C VAL A 806 -1.00 -32.28 -21.17
N VAL A 807 -1.69 -31.18 -20.83
CA VAL A 807 -1.43 -30.41 -19.59
C VAL A 807 -1.75 -31.22 -18.34
N LYS A 808 -2.84 -32.01 -18.33
CA LYS A 808 -3.20 -32.89 -17.21
C LYS A 808 -2.17 -34.00 -16.99
N ALA A 809 -1.73 -34.67 -18.07
CA ALA A 809 -0.70 -35.70 -18.00
C ALA A 809 0.64 -35.16 -17.48
N ALA A 810 1.07 -33.98 -17.94
CA ALA A 810 2.28 -33.32 -17.46
C ALA A 810 2.19 -32.94 -15.96
N LEU A 811 1.01 -32.50 -15.49
CA LEU A 811 0.76 -32.26 -14.07
C LEU A 811 0.81 -33.56 -13.25
N ASP A 812 0.18 -34.64 -13.74
CA ASP A 812 0.12 -35.92 -13.04
C ASP A 812 1.51 -36.58 -12.93
N GLU A 813 2.29 -36.55 -14.02
CA GLU A 813 3.66 -37.03 -14.07
C GLU A 813 4.59 -36.24 -13.12
N PHE A 814 4.53 -34.91 -13.15
CA PHE A 814 5.26 -34.08 -12.20
C PHE A 814 4.83 -34.35 -10.74
N SER A 815 3.54 -34.60 -10.51
CA SER A 815 2.98 -34.88 -9.19
C SER A 815 3.36 -36.25 -8.64
N LEU A 816 3.49 -37.25 -9.53
CA LEU A 816 4.00 -38.58 -9.23
C LEU A 816 5.48 -38.52 -8.83
N LEU A 817 6.30 -37.82 -9.63
CA LEU A 817 7.75 -37.73 -9.44
C LEU A 817 8.15 -36.86 -8.23
N SER A 818 7.57 -35.66 -8.08
CA SER A 818 8.02 -34.66 -7.08
C SER A 818 7.31 -34.72 -5.73
N GLY A 819 6.17 -35.43 -5.64
CA GLY A 819 5.27 -35.40 -4.49
C GLY A 819 4.43 -34.12 -4.36
N LEU A 820 4.56 -33.15 -5.28
CA LEU A 820 3.78 -31.91 -5.27
C LEU A 820 2.40 -32.12 -5.91
N HIS A 821 1.34 -32.04 -5.10
CA HIS A 821 -0.05 -32.24 -5.54
C HIS A 821 -0.78 -30.91 -5.78
N THR A 822 -1.67 -30.87 -6.78
CA THR A 822 -2.49 -29.68 -7.07
C THR A 822 -3.71 -29.60 -6.16
N ASN A 823 -3.98 -28.42 -5.61
CA ASN A 823 -5.11 -28.19 -4.71
C ASN A 823 -6.39 -27.91 -5.51
N HIS A 824 -7.17 -28.95 -5.77
CA HIS A 824 -8.41 -28.89 -6.56
C HIS A 824 -9.40 -27.82 -6.08
N ALA A 825 -9.52 -27.63 -4.75
CA ALA A 825 -10.46 -26.69 -4.14
C ALA A 825 -10.05 -25.20 -4.23
N LYS A 826 -8.78 -24.90 -4.53
CA LYS A 826 -8.30 -23.52 -4.75
C LYS A 826 -7.84 -23.24 -6.18
N SER A 827 -7.58 -24.29 -6.96
CA SER A 827 -7.26 -24.16 -8.38
C SER A 827 -8.52 -23.76 -9.15
N ASN A 828 -8.37 -22.88 -10.13
CA ASN A 828 -9.47 -22.29 -10.89
C ASN A 828 -9.31 -22.55 -12.40
N ILE A 829 -10.39 -22.96 -13.06
CA ILE A 829 -10.47 -23.13 -14.52
C ILE A 829 -11.19 -21.95 -15.18
N PHE A 830 -10.59 -21.41 -16.26
CA PHE A 830 -11.10 -20.28 -17.05
C PHE A 830 -11.20 -20.64 -18.53
N THR A 831 -12.39 -20.97 -18.99
CA THR A 831 -12.70 -21.24 -20.39
C THR A 831 -13.29 -20.02 -21.09
N SER A 832 -13.14 -19.95 -22.42
CA SER A 832 -13.84 -18.98 -23.27
C SER A 832 -14.01 -19.52 -24.69
N ARG A 833 -15.17 -19.25 -25.31
CA ARG A 833 -15.58 -19.81 -26.62
C ARG A 833 -15.41 -21.33 -26.73
N VAL A 834 -15.70 -22.04 -25.64
CA VAL A 834 -15.79 -23.51 -25.54
C VAL A 834 -17.28 -23.90 -25.46
N SER A 835 -17.70 -24.99 -26.11
CA SER A 835 -19.09 -25.48 -26.00
C SER A 835 -19.39 -26.04 -24.61
N HIS A 836 -20.67 -26.05 -24.19
CA HIS A 836 -21.03 -26.50 -22.84
C HIS A 836 -20.56 -27.93 -22.54
N ALA A 837 -20.73 -28.86 -23.49
CA ALA A 837 -20.28 -30.24 -23.35
C ALA A 837 -18.75 -30.34 -23.15
N ILE A 838 -17.95 -29.65 -23.98
CA ILE A 838 -16.49 -29.64 -23.81
C ILE A 838 -16.11 -28.97 -22.48
N ASN A 839 -16.81 -27.92 -22.07
CA ASN A 839 -16.54 -27.23 -20.80
C ASN A 839 -16.74 -28.17 -19.59
N GLN A 840 -17.80 -28.98 -19.57
CA GLN A 840 -18.00 -29.99 -18.52
C GLN A 840 -16.91 -31.07 -18.55
N LEU A 841 -16.51 -31.56 -19.74
CA LEU A 841 -15.40 -32.51 -19.87
C LEU A 841 -14.06 -31.92 -19.37
N LEU A 842 -13.80 -30.63 -19.57
CA LEU A 842 -12.62 -29.95 -19.05
C LEU A 842 -12.68 -29.78 -17.52
N ILE A 843 -13.84 -29.42 -16.95
CA ILE A 843 -14.02 -29.35 -15.50
C ILE A 843 -13.77 -30.71 -14.86
N ASN A 844 -14.35 -31.78 -15.42
CA ASN A 844 -14.20 -33.14 -14.93
C ASN A 844 -12.75 -33.66 -15.09
N LEU A 845 -12.04 -33.26 -16.14
CA LEU A 845 -10.64 -33.66 -16.36
C LEU A 845 -9.67 -33.13 -15.28
N PHE A 846 -9.88 -31.91 -14.79
CA PHE A 846 -9.00 -31.30 -13.76
C PHE A 846 -9.57 -31.40 -12.34
N GLY A 847 -10.89 -31.52 -12.18
CA GLY A 847 -11.57 -31.40 -10.89
C GLY A 847 -11.44 -30.01 -10.26
N TYR A 848 -11.22 -28.96 -11.06
CA TYR A 848 -10.98 -27.59 -10.57
C TYR A 848 -12.25 -26.74 -10.54
N THR A 849 -12.30 -25.81 -9.59
CA THR A 849 -13.42 -24.87 -9.45
C THR A 849 -13.53 -23.90 -10.63
N VAL A 850 -14.73 -23.60 -11.11
CA VAL A 850 -14.92 -22.63 -12.22
C VAL A 850 -14.59 -21.21 -11.75
N GLY A 851 -13.60 -20.60 -12.38
CA GLY A 851 -13.12 -19.26 -12.05
C GLY A 851 -13.88 -18.14 -12.76
N SER A 852 -14.02 -17.00 -12.09
CA SER A 852 -14.52 -15.75 -12.69
C SER A 852 -13.47 -14.64 -12.57
N LEU A 853 -13.46 -13.71 -13.55
CA LEU A 853 -12.61 -12.52 -13.50
C LEU A 853 -13.43 -11.34 -12.94
N PRO A 854 -12.87 -10.52 -12.02
CA PRO A 854 -11.44 -10.43 -11.70
C PRO A 854 -10.94 -11.43 -10.66
N ILE A 855 -9.72 -11.95 -10.86
CA ILE A 855 -9.03 -12.86 -9.92
C ILE A 855 -7.77 -12.23 -9.33
N GLY A 856 -7.51 -12.49 -8.04
CA GLY A 856 -6.22 -12.16 -7.41
C GLY A 856 -5.07 -13.04 -7.88
N TYR A 857 -4.06 -12.44 -8.49
CA TYR A 857 -2.77 -13.04 -8.85
C TYR A 857 -1.64 -12.11 -8.40
N LEU A 858 -0.63 -12.65 -7.70
CA LEU A 858 0.54 -11.89 -7.23
C LEU A 858 0.19 -10.59 -6.46
N GLY A 859 -0.94 -10.61 -5.74
CA GLY A 859 -1.44 -9.50 -4.92
C GLY A 859 -2.32 -8.44 -5.61
N ILE A 860 -2.51 -8.55 -6.94
CA ILE A 860 -3.26 -7.61 -7.79
C ILE A 860 -4.46 -8.33 -8.46
N PRO A 861 -5.62 -7.67 -8.65
CA PRO A 861 -6.71 -8.22 -9.46
C PRO A 861 -6.36 -8.19 -10.96
N ILE A 862 -6.37 -9.35 -11.61
CA ILE A 862 -6.33 -9.50 -13.07
C ILE A 862 -7.76 -9.36 -13.60
N ILE A 863 -7.97 -8.45 -14.57
CA ILE A 863 -9.32 -8.01 -14.97
C ILE A 863 -9.52 -8.17 -16.47
N SER A 864 -10.67 -8.75 -16.87
CA SER A 864 -11.03 -8.90 -18.29
C SER A 864 -11.35 -7.55 -18.97
N SER A 865 -11.92 -6.60 -18.24
CA SER A 865 -12.40 -5.31 -18.74
C SER A 865 -11.55 -4.12 -18.26
N ARG A 866 -12.16 -3.00 -17.86
CA ARG A 866 -11.49 -1.81 -17.33
C ARG A 866 -11.53 -1.85 -15.80
N LEU A 867 -10.39 -1.61 -15.15
CA LEU A 867 -10.28 -1.43 -13.70
C LEU A 867 -11.29 -0.39 -13.19
N ARG A 868 -12.17 -0.81 -12.26
CA ARG A 868 -13.16 0.05 -11.59
C ARG A 868 -12.69 0.40 -10.19
N LEU A 869 -13.32 1.40 -9.58
CA LEU A 869 -13.02 1.82 -8.21
C LEU A 869 -13.30 0.69 -7.18
N CYS A 870 -14.37 -0.09 -7.37
CA CYS A 870 -14.72 -1.22 -6.51
C CYS A 870 -13.69 -2.36 -6.57
N ASP A 871 -13.12 -2.64 -7.74
CA ASP A 871 -12.04 -3.64 -7.91
C ASP A 871 -10.77 -3.25 -7.10
N CYS A 872 -10.63 -1.95 -6.78
CA CYS A 872 -9.54 -1.42 -5.97
C CYS A 872 -9.84 -1.43 -4.46
N SER A 873 -11.08 -1.69 -4.02
CA SER A 873 -11.47 -1.63 -2.61
C SER A 873 -10.59 -2.52 -1.73
N PRO A 874 -10.34 -3.81 -2.06
CA PRO A 874 -9.50 -4.68 -1.22
C PRO A 874 -8.05 -4.20 -1.03
N LEU A 875 -7.55 -3.28 -1.85
CA LEU A 875 -6.28 -2.57 -1.59
C LEU A 875 -6.49 -1.38 -0.65
N MET A 876 -7.49 -0.54 -0.93
CA MET A 876 -7.87 0.60 -0.09
C MET A 876 -8.30 0.19 1.33
N ASP A 877 -8.93 -0.96 1.50
CA ASP A 877 -9.35 -1.54 2.78
C ASP A 877 -8.16 -2.09 3.57
N ARG A 878 -7.18 -2.72 2.89
CA ARG A 878 -5.90 -3.10 3.51
C ARG A 878 -5.10 -1.87 3.97
N VAL A 879 -5.09 -0.80 3.18
CA VAL A 879 -4.45 0.47 3.53
C VAL A 879 -5.17 1.15 4.71
N SER A 880 -6.49 1.30 4.61
CA SER A 880 -7.32 1.93 5.63
C SER A 880 -7.33 1.14 6.93
N GLY A 881 -7.37 -0.19 6.87
CA GLY A 881 -7.20 -1.08 8.01
C GLY A 881 -5.81 -0.97 8.65
N ARG A 882 -4.73 -0.82 7.85
CA ARG A 882 -3.38 -0.57 8.37
C ARG A 882 -3.30 0.77 9.10
N LEU A 883 -3.88 1.84 8.53
CA LEU A 883 -3.95 3.19 9.13
C LEU A 883 -4.83 3.21 10.40
N ALA A 884 -6.01 2.58 10.37
CA ALA A 884 -6.90 2.44 11.52
C ALA A 884 -6.25 1.60 12.64
N SER A 885 -5.46 0.58 12.27
CA SER A 885 -4.65 -0.17 13.24
C SER A 885 -3.65 0.71 13.97
N TRP A 886 -3.27 1.89 13.45
CA TRP A 886 -2.39 2.82 14.15
C TRP A 886 -3.16 3.73 15.13
N LEU A 887 -4.43 4.04 14.86
CA LEU A 887 -5.30 4.78 15.78
C LEU A 887 -5.61 3.96 17.04
N ASN A 888 -5.95 2.67 16.87
CA ASN A 888 -6.36 1.78 17.96
C ASN A 888 -5.17 1.24 18.79
N ARG A 889 -3.92 1.61 18.47
CA ARG A 889 -2.75 1.25 19.29
C ARG A 889 -2.71 2.10 20.56
N GLY A 890 -2.07 1.56 21.60
CA GLY A 890 -1.85 2.22 22.89
C GLY A 890 -0.89 3.41 22.88
N LEU A 891 -0.68 4.04 21.71
CA LEU A 891 0.16 5.23 21.54
C LEU A 891 -0.26 6.32 22.53
N SER A 892 0.72 7.09 23.00
CA SER A 892 0.47 8.26 23.87
C SER A 892 -0.53 9.22 23.23
N TYR A 893 -1.24 10.03 24.04
CA TYR A 893 -2.19 11.02 23.52
C TYR A 893 -1.54 11.93 22.47
N ALA A 894 -0.28 12.36 22.70
CA ALA A 894 0.52 13.07 21.72
C ALA A 894 0.79 12.26 20.44
N GLY A 895 1.12 10.96 20.52
CA GLY A 895 1.31 10.10 19.35
C GLY A 895 0.03 9.87 18.54
N ARG A 896 -1.12 9.70 19.22
CA ARG A 896 -2.45 9.66 18.57
C ARG A 896 -2.78 10.98 17.89
N LEU A 897 -2.59 12.10 18.60
CA LEU A 897 -2.79 13.45 18.07
C LEU A 897 -1.83 13.74 16.90
N GLN A 898 -0.59 13.24 16.93
CA GLN A 898 0.39 13.35 15.85
C GLN A 898 -0.08 12.57 14.61
N LEU A 899 -0.56 11.32 14.76
CA LEU A 899 -1.11 10.54 13.65
C LEU A 899 -2.43 11.11 13.12
N ILE A 900 -3.30 11.64 13.98
CA ILE A 900 -4.53 12.33 13.57
C ILE A 900 -4.20 13.64 12.84
N LYS A 901 -3.19 14.39 13.29
CA LYS A 901 -2.67 15.58 12.61
C LYS A 901 -2.02 15.22 11.28
N PHE A 902 -1.19 14.18 11.19
CA PHE A 902 -0.64 13.69 9.91
C PHE A 902 -1.75 13.21 8.96
N ARG A 903 -2.72 12.43 9.46
CA ARG A 903 -3.88 11.98 8.69
C ARG A 903 -4.67 13.16 8.14
N SER A 904 -4.94 14.18 8.96
CA SER A 904 -5.71 15.36 8.55
C SER A 904 -4.92 16.39 7.74
N PHE A 905 -3.58 16.41 7.85
CA PHE A 905 -2.69 17.25 7.07
C PHE A 905 -2.41 16.69 5.67
N LEU A 906 -2.30 15.36 5.53
CA LEU A 906 -2.00 14.67 4.26
C LEU A 906 -3.25 14.11 3.54
N TRP A 907 -4.36 13.85 4.23
CA TRP A 907 -5.57 13.20 3.68
C TRP A 907 -6.91 13.83 4.11
N ARG A 908 -6.96 15.14 4.41
CA ARG A 908 -8.23 15.90 4.25
C ARG A 908 -8.42 16.25 2.78
N GLY A 909 -9.66 16.23 2.30
CA GLY A 909 -9.99 16.51 0.89
C GLY A 909 -10.10 15.29 -0.03
N ILE A 910 -10.37 14.10 0.53
CA ILE A 910 -11.07 13.05 -0.24
C ILE A 910 -12.56 13.41 -0.14
N GLU A 911 -13.21 13.54 -1.31
CA GLU A 911 -14.53 14.16 -1.54
C GLU A 911 -14.56 15.70 -1.32
N GLY A 912 -14.77 16.44 -2.42
CA GLY A 912 -15.19 17.85 -2.44
C GLY A 912 -14.17 18.89 -1.96
N ASP A 913 -13.92 18.93 -0.65
CA ASP A 913 -13.36 20.09 0.04
C ASP A 913 -11.82 20.11 0.09
N SER A 914 -11.22 20.96 -0.74
CA SER A 914 -9.80 21.33 -0.68
C SER A 914 -9.45 22.28 0.48
N LYS A 915 -10.46 22.75 1.23
CA LYS A 915 -10.32 23.74 2.31
C LYS A 915 -9.72 23.13 3.58
N GLY A 916 -8.44 23.42 3.84
CA GLY A 916 -7.82 23.20 5.16
C GLY A 916 -6.42 22.56 5.20
N ALA A 917 -5.84 22.18 4.06
CA ALA A 917 -4.46 21.68 4.02
C ALA A 917 -3.44 22.81 4.28
N LYS A 918 -2.63 22.71 5.34
CA LYS A 918 -1.67 23.77 5.74
C LYS A 918 -0.55 24.01 4.71
N ILE A 919 -0.13 22.95 4.02
CA ILE A 919 0.86 22.95 2.92
C ILE A 919 0.23 22.15 1.77
N CYS A 920 0.41 22.59 0.52
CA CYS A 920 -0.11 21.87 -0.64
C CYS A 920 0.70 20.60 -0.96
N TRP A 921 0.04 19.63 -1.59
CA TRP A 921 0.60 18.29 -1.86
C TRP A 921 1.92 18.34 -2.65
N SER A 922 2.04 19.21 -3.65
CA SER A 922 3.28 19.38 -4.43
C SER A 922 4.48 19.73 -3.55
N ASN A 923 4.33 20.66 -2.60
CA ASN A 923 5.38 21.04 -1.65
C ASN A 923 5.71 19.92 -0.64
N ILE A 924 4.73 19.09 -0.27
CA ILE A 924 4.97 17.89 0.58
C ILE A 924 5.82 16.85 -0.18
N CYS A 925 5.59 16.71 -1.48
CA CYS A 925 6.25 15.72 -2.33
C CYS A 925 7.67 16.07 -2.79
N LEU A 926 8.15 17.29 -2.51
CA LEU A 926 9.53 17.66 -2.82
C LEU A 926 10.54 16.79 -2.03
N PRO A 927 11.74 16.53 -2.58
CA PRO A 927 12.83 15.91 -1.83
C PRO A 927 13.16 16.67 -0.54
N LYS A 928 13.69 15.96 0.47
CA LYS A 928 14.12 16.59 1.73
C LYS A 928 15.12 17.74 1.51
N LYS A 929 16.07 17.56 0.59
CA LYS A 929 17.06 18.58 0.18
C LYS A 929 16.44 19.87 -0.39
N GLU A 930 15.18 19.80 -0.83
CA GLU A 930 14.42 20.87 -1.48
C GLU A 930 13.20 21.31 -0.63
N GLY A 931 13.19 20.88 0.63
CA GLY A 931 12.28 21.39 1.66
C GLY A 931 10.90 20.73 1.73
N GLY A 932 10.70 19.62 1.03
CA GLY A 932 9.55 18.72 1.24
C GLY A 932 9.85 17.59 2.24
N LEU A 933 8.93 16.64 2.35
CA LEU A 933 9.08 15.47 3.23
C LEU A 933 9.73 14.27 2.53
N GLY A 934 9.92 14.32 1.21
CA GLY A 934 10.42 13.21 0.39
C GLY A 934 9.36 12.15 0.06
N ILE A 935 8.07 12.49 0.15
CA ILE A 935 6.98 11.60 -0.26
C ILE A 935 6.89 11.60 -1.79
N LYS A 936 7.26 10.51 -2.47
CA LYS A 936 7.19 10.43 -3.94
C LYS A 936 5.77 10.73 -4.44
N ASP A 937 5.62 11.69 -5.36
CA ASP A 937 4.34 11.89 -6.04
C ASP A 937 4.00 10.64 -6.88
N LEU A 938 2.76 10.18 -6.79
CA LEU A 938 2.33 8.90 -7.34
C LEU A 938 2.07 8.96 -8.84
N SER A 939 1.63 10.11 -9.38
CA SER A 939 1.45 10.27 -10.82
C SER A 939 2.82 10.28 -11.52
N SER A 940 3.76 11.03 -10.97
CA SER A 940 5.14 11.12 -11.44
C SER A 940 5.92 9.82 -11.25
N TRP A 941 5.73 9.12 -10.12
CA TRP A 941 6.36 7.82 -9.88
C TRP A 941 5.78 6.72 -10.77
N ASN A 942 4.46 6.70 -11.00
CA ASN A 942 3.84 5.75 -11.94
C ASN A 942 4.33 6.01 -13.38
N LYS A 943 4.49 7.27 -13.79
CA LYS A 943 5.15 7.62 -15.06
C LYS A 943 6.57 7.04 -15.11
N ALA A 944 7.41 7.27 -14.09
CA ALA A 944 8.76 6.68 -14.02
C ALA A 944 8.73 5.14 -14.13
N LEU A 945 7.88 4.45 -13.37
CA LEU A 945 7.78 2.99 -13.46
C LEU A 945 7.34 2.51 -14.86
N MET A 946 6.42 3.22 -15.54
CA MET A 946 6.07 2.91 -16.93
C MET A 946 7.22 3.17 -17.93
N ILE A 947 8.07 4.18 -17.70
CA ILE A 947 9.25 4.43 -18.55
C ILE A 947 10.27 3.29 -18.43
N ARG A 948 10.39 2.63 -17.27
CA ARG A 948 11.20 1.40 -17.12
C ARG A 948 10.81 0.35 -18.15
N HIS A 949 9.50 0.14 -18.35
CA HIS A 949 9.00 -0.85 -19.31
C HIS A 949 9.25 -0.43 -20.78
N ILE A 950 9.26 0.87 -21.09
CA ILE A 950 9.64 1.40 -22.41
C ILE A 950 11.13 1.16 -22.69
N TRP A 951 11.99 1.42 -21.71
CA TRP A 951 13.42 1.12 -21.79
C TRP A 951 13.67 -0.37 -22.00
N ILE A 952 13.01 -1.24 -21.22
CA ILE A 952 13.13 -2.70 -21.36
C ILE A 952 12.68 -3.18 -22.75
N LEU A 953 11.56 -2.67 -23.26
CA LEU A 953 11.06 -3.06 -24.58
C LEU A 953 12.02 -2.72 -25.72
N SER A 954 12.68 -1.56 -25.66
CA SER A 954 13.53 -1.08 -26.73
C SER A 954 14.97 -1.59 -26.61
N TYR A 955 15.57 -1.46 -25.42
CA TYR A 955 17.03 -1.58 -25.21
C TYR A 955 17.41 -2.50 -24.02
N GLY A 956 16.43 -3.15 -23.38
CA GLY A 956 16.69 -4.10 -22.30
C GLY A 956 16.88 -5.54 -22.78
N THR A 957 17.41 -6.36 -21.87
CA THR A 957 17.42 -7.83 -22.02
C THR A 957 16.01 -8.35 -22.25
N ASN A 958 15.82 -9.18 -23.29
CA ASN A 958 14.52 -9.74 -23.67
C ASN A 958 13.91 -10.64 -22.57
N ASN A 959 13.12 -10.05 -21.65
CA ASN A 959 12.28 -10.81 -20.73
C ASN A 959 11.02 -11.33 -21.45
N LEU A 960 10.36 -12.34 -20.88
CA LEU A 960 9.26 -13.05 -21.53
C LEU A 960 8.10 -12.14 -21.97
N TRP A 961 7.77 -11.12 -21.16
CA TRP A 961 6.77 -10.11 -21.51
C TRP A 961 7.21 -9.24 -22.71
N SER A 962 8.46 -8.78 -22.73
CA SER A 962 9.00 -7.99 -23.86
C SER A 962 9.07 -8.82 -25.15
N SER A 963 9.43 -10.10 -25.07
CA SER A 963 9.39 -11.04 -26.21
C SER A 963 7.97 -11.26 -26.73
N TRP A 964 6.97 -11.36 -25.84
CA TRP A 964 5.56 -11.45 -26.22
C TRP A 964 5.07 -10.19 -26.95
N ILE A 965 5.40 -9.01 -26.42
CA ILE A 965 5.08 -7.72 -27.04
C ILE A 965 5.77 -7.60 -28.41
N LYS A 966 7.05 -8.00 -28.51
CA LYS A 966 7.79 -8.05 -29.79
C LYS A 966 7.11 -8.99 -30.78
N ALA A 967 6.70 -10.20 -30.37
CA ALA A 967 6.06 -11.18 -31.26
C ALA A 967 4.64 -10.79 -31.74
N TYR A 968 3.84 -10.09 -30.93
CA TYR A 968 2.41 -9.88 -31.17
C TYR A 968 1.95 -8.42 -31.36
N HIS A 969 2.71 -7.43 -30.87
CA HIS A 969 2.38 -6.01 -31.01
C HIS A 969 3.31 -5.29 -32.00
N PHE A 970 4.58 -5.69 -32.11
CA PHE A 970 5.47 -5.22 -33.17
C PHE A 970 5.36 -6.12 -34.40
N LYS A 971 4.58 -5.68 -35.39
CA LYS A 971 4.56 -6.29 -36.72
C LYS A 971 5.77 -5.80 -37.51
N ASN A 972 6.94 -6.37 -37.24
CA ASN A 972 8.23 -6.01 -37.86
C ASN A 972 8.51 -4.49 -37.85
N SER A 973 8.17 -3.80 -36.76
CA SER A 973 8.22 -2.33 -36.63
C SER A 973 8.61 -1.93 -35.22
N ASN A 974 9.42 -0.88 -35.07
CA ASN A 974 10.04 -0.53 -33.79
C ASN A 974 9.06 0.09 -32.79
N LEU A 975 9.48 0.21 -31.52
CA LEU A 975 8.70 0.95 -30.52
C LEU A 975 8.52 2.42 -30.93
N SER A 976 9.38 3.00 -31.77
CA SER A 976 9.18 4.35 -32.32
C SER A 976 8.00 4.45 -33.32
N GLU A 977 7.62 3.36 -34.00
CA GLU A 977 6.70 3.36 -35.15
C GLU A 977 5.35 2.70 -34.87
N ALA A 978 5.29 1.74 -33.92
CA ALA A 978 4.10 0.92 -33.74
C ALA A 978 2.84 1.77 -33.47
N LYS A 979 1.87 1.72 -34.38
CA LYS A 979 0.61 2.49 -34.32
C LYS A 979 -0.19 2.12 -33.05
N THR A 980 -1.18 2.93 -32.68
CA THR A 980 -2.08 2.68 -31.53
C THR A 980 -3.39 2.02 -32.02
N PRO A 981 -3.59 0.70 -31.90
CA PRO A 981 -4.87 0.09 -32.31
C PRO A 981 -6.01 0.55 -31.40
N CYS A 982 -7.19 0.81 -31.99
CA CYS A 982 -8.42 1.09 -31.23
C CYS A 982 -8.72 0.01 -30.18
N THR A 983 -8.42 -1.25 -30.51
CA THR A 983 -8.61 -2.45 -29.67
C THR A 983 -7.45 -2.76 -28.70
N CYS A 984 -6.38 -1.95 -28.64
CA CYS A 984 -5.24 -2.24 -27.74
C CYS A 984 -5.58 -2.05 -26.25
N SER A 985 -4.74 -2.61 -25.37
CA SER A 985 -4.94 -2.55 -23.92
C SER A 985 -4.69 -1.16 -23.34
N TRP A 986 -5.21 -0.94 -22.14
CA TRP A 986 -4.97 0.31 -21.40
C TRP A 986 -3.49 0.46 -21.02
N ASN A 987 -2.82 -0.64 -20.62
CA ASN A 987 -1.39 -0.68 -20.34
C ASN A 987 -0.58 -0.30 -21.59
N TRP A 988 -0.80 -1.00 -22.71
CA TRP A 988 -0.12 -0.72 -23.98
C TRP A 988 -0.33 0.73 -24.39
N ARG A 989 -1.58 1.19 -24.44
CA ARG A 989 -1.92 2.58 -24.78
C ARG A 989 -1.20 3.60 -23.89
N LYS A 990 -1.11 3.37 -22.57
CA LYS A 990 -0.36 4.25 -21.67
C LYS A 990 1.15 4.26 -21.95
N LEU A 991 1.76 3.13 -22.29
CA LEU A 991 3.16 3.08 -22.73
C LEU A 991 3.37 3.85 -24.05
N LEU A 992 2.49 3.67 -25.04
CA LEU A 992 2.56 4.41 -26.32
C LEU A 992 2.44 5.94 -26.12
N HIS A 993 1.57 6.39 -25.21
CA HIS A 993 1.37 7.82 -24.91
C HIS A 993 2.57 8.47 -24.18
N LEU A 994 3.49 7.67 -23.61
CA LEU A 994 4.68 8.19 -22.92
C LEU A 994 5.89 8.38 -23.85
N ARG A 995 5.89 7.80 -25.06
CA ARG A 995 7.02 7.90 -26.02
C ARG A 995 7.59 9.32 -26.18
N PRO A 996 6.79 10.41 -26.33
CA PRO A 996 7.34 11.75 -26.54
C PRO A 996 8.12 12.27 -25.33
N LEU A 997 7.81 11.80 -24.12
CA LEU A 997 8.53 12.14 -22.89
C LEU A 997 9.81 11.30 -22.70
N VAL A 998 9.96 10.19 -23.43
CA VAL A 998 11.07 9.25 -23.28
C VAL A 998 12.14 9.46 -24.34
N ARG A 999 11.76 9.75 -25.60
CA ARG A 999 12.71 10.03 -26.70
C ARG A 999 13.85 10.99 -26.31
N PRO A 1000 13.61 12.19 -25.76
CA PRO A 1000 14.69 13.13 -25.42
C PRO A 1000 15.53 12.72 -24.18
N LEU A 1001 15.17 11.64 -23.49
CA LEU A 1001 15.93 11.10 -22.35
C LEU A 1001 16.85 9.93 -22.74
N ILE A 1002 16.84 9.55 -24.02
CA ILE A 1002 17.67 8.51 -24.61
C ILE A 1002 18.54 9.14 -25.69
N GLN A 1003 19.80 8.71 -25.78
CA GLN A 1003 20.73 9.04 -26.86
C GLN A 1003 21.26 7.76 -27.49
N HIS A 1004 21.44 7.74 -28.80
CA HIS A 1004 21.86 6.58 -29.56
C HIS A 1004 23.27 6.76 -30.12
N TYR A 1005 24.16 5.82 -29.80
CA TYR A 1005 25.51 5.76 -30.33
C TYR A 1005 25.54 4.65 -31.38
N ILE A 1006 25.83 5.03 -32.62
CA ILE A 1006 25.70 4.15 -33.79
C ILE A 1006 26.92 3.25 -33.93
N GLY A 1007 26.65 1.96 -34.10
CA GLY A 1007 27.63 0.97 -34.53
C GLY A 1007 27.36 0.61 -36.00
N ASN A 1008 26.70 -0.52 -36.21
CA ASN A 1008 26.21 -0.97 -37.52
C ASN A 1008 24.90 -0.29 -37.98
N GLY A 1009 24.26 0.52 -37.14
CA GLY A 1009 23.04 1.27 -37.46
C GLY A 1009 21.79 0.42 -37.65
N SER A 1010 21.86 -0.90 -37.45
CA SER A 1010 20.81 -1.86 -37.82
C SER A 1010 19.59 -1.85 -36.88
N SER A 1011 19.75 -1.29 -35.68
CA SER A 1011 18.73 -1.32 -34.62
C SER A 1011 18.20 0.07 -34.24
N THR A 1012 18.73 1.12 -34.87
CA THR A 1012 18.35 2.52 -34.65
C THR A 1012 17.55 3.04 -35.85
N SER A 1013 16.38 3.63 -35.62
CA SER A 1013 15.60 4.29 -36.67
C SER A 1013 16.33 5.57 -37.14
N LEU A 1014 16.47 5.75 -38.46
CA LEU A 1014 17.08 6.97 -39.02
C LEU A 1014 16.32 8.23 -38.58
N TRP A 1015 14.99 8.13 -38.53
CA TRP A 1015 14.10 9.27 -38.37
C TRP A 1015 13.57 9.50 -36.96
N PHE A 1016 13.42 8.45 -36.15
CA PHE A 1016 12.64 8.55 -34.90
C PHE A 1016 13.45 8.43 -33.60
N ASP A 1017 14.72 8.06 -33.70
CA ASP A 1017 15.60 7.80 -32.58
C ASP A 1017 16.73 8.84 -32.53
N ASN A 1018 17.34 9.05 -31.36
CA ASN A 1018 18.10 10.26 -31.04
C ASN A 1018 19.61 10.05 -31.22
N TRP A 1019 20.05 9.92 -32.48
CA TRP A 1019 21.43 9.58 -32.84
C TRP A 1019 22.24 10.74 -33.47
N HIS A 1020 21.55 11.72 -34.07
CA HIS A 1020 22.14 12.90 -34.71
C HIS A 1020 22.03 14.14 -33.80
N PRO A 1021 22.96 15.12 -33.85
CA PRO A 1021 22.88 16.33 -33.03
C PRO A 1021 21.56 17.11 -33.12
N ASP A 1022 20.98 17.22 -34.31
CA ASP A 1022 19.68 17.89 -34.55
C ASP A 1022 18.45 16.95 -34.38
N GLY A 1023 18.66 15.69 -33.99
CA GLY A 1023 17.62 14.67 -33.97
C GLY A 1023 16.66 14.74 -32.77
N PRO A 1024 15.49 14.07 -32.83
CA PRO A 1024 14.84 13.46 -33.99
C PRO A 1024 13.71 14.38 -34.55
N GLN A 1025 13.90 15.69 -34.57
CA GLN A 1025 12.86 16.67 -34.93
C GLN A 1025 12.96 17.15 -36.38
N TRP A 1026 12.92 16.20 -37.32
CA TRP A 1026 13.01 16.46 -38.75
C TRP A 1026 11.75 17.14 -39.31
N SER A 1027 11.93 18.04 -40.28
CA SER A 1027 10.81 18.63 -41.01
C SER A 1027 10.12 17.57 -41.89
N PRO A 1028 8.81 17.65 -42.15
CA PRO A 1028 8.15 16.70 -43.06
C PRO A 1028 8.69 16.70 -44.50
N ARG A 1029 9.45 17.75 -44.90
CA ARG A 1029 10.12 17.83 -46.20
C ARG A 1029 11.35 16.94 -46.26
N VAL A 1030 12.13 16.85 -45.18
CA VAL A 1030 13.32 15.97 -45.08
C VAL A 1030 13.01 14.52 -45.49
N PHE A 1031 11.85 13.98 -45.09
CA PHE A 1031 11.43 12.62 -45.46
C PHE A 1031 11.07 12.44 -46.94
N TYR A 1032 10.67 13.52 -47.62
CA TYR A 1032 10.31 13.53 -49.03
C TYR A 1032 11.57 13.74 -49.88
N ASP A 1033 12.31 14.81 -49.57
CA ASP A 1033 13.51 15.24 -50.29
C ASP A 1033 14.64 14.19 -50.26
N SER A 1034 14.70 13.34 -49.21
CA SER A 1034 15.72 12.31 -49.09
C SER A 1034 15.44 11.03 -49.89
N GLY A 1035 14.22 10.84 -50.40
CA GLY A 1035 13.80 9.63 -51.13
C GLY A 1035 13.82 8.33 -50.32
N LEU A 1036 14.06 8.39 -49.00
CA LEU A 1036 14.22 7.21 -48.14
C LEU A 1036 12.91 6.85 -47.41
N SER A 1037 12.70 5.56 -47.18
CA SER A 1037 11.52 5.09 -46.43
C SER A 1037 11.47 5.66 -45.01
N ILE A 1038 10.27 6.02 -44.55
CA ILE A 1038 10.00 6.41 -43.15
C ILE A 1038 10.30 5.28 -42.14
N HIS A 1039 10.45 4.04 -42.62
CA HIS A 1039 10.81 2.85 -41.84
C HIS A 1039 12.31 2.49 -41.91
N VAL A 1040 13.15 3.34 -42.50
CA VAL A 1040 14.57 3.03 -42.69
C VAL A 1040 15.39 3.15 -41.40
N THR A 1041 16.39 2.29 -41.27
CA THR A 1041 17.38 2.26 -40.19
C THR A 1041 18.64 3.03 -40.56
N VAL A 1042 19.44 3.42 -39.56
CA VAL A 1042 20.70 4.14 -39.75
C VAL A 1042 21.71 3.32 -40.57
N SER A 1043 21.61 2.00 -40.60
CA SER A 1043 22.42 1.12 -41.47
C SER A 1043 22.34 1.46 -42.96
N SER A 1044 21.30 2.18 -43.42
CA SER A 1044 21.19 2.66 -44.81
C SER A 1044 22.20 3.75 -45.18
N ILE A 1045 22.75 4.45 -44.19
CA ILE A 1045 23.74 5.54 -44.36
C ILE A 1045 25.11 5.20 -43.77
N VAL A 1046 25.32 3.95 -43.33
CA VAL A 1046 26.58 3.45 -42.79
C VAL A 1046 27.21 2.52 -43.82
N HIS A 1047 28.28 2.97 -44.46
CA HIS A 1047 29.01 2.18 -45.46
C HIS A 1047 30.43 1.93 -44.95
N GLY A 1048 30.73 0.67 -44.60
CA GLY A 1048 31.93 0.32 -43.83
C GLY A 1048 31.94 1.05 -42.49
N ASN A 1049 33.07 1.70 -42.17
CA ASN A 1049 33.21 2.57 -41.00
C ASN A 1049 33.07 4.07 -41.37
N SER A 1050 32.16 4.39 -42.29
CA SER A 1050 31.96 5.77 -42.78
C SER A 1050 30.49 6.15 -42.94
N TRP A 1051 30.21 7.44 -42.79
CA TRP A 1051 28.91 8.04 -43.06
C TRP A 1051 28.73 8.34 -44.55
N SER A 1052 27.69 7.78 -45.16
CA SER A 1052 27.33 8.00 -46.57
C SER A 1052 25.85 8.37 -46.67
N TRP A 1053 25.55 9.66 -46.60
CA TRP A 1053 24.20 10.20 -46.79
C TRP A 1053 23.91 10.44 -48.28
N PRO A 1054 22.67 10.24 -48.78
CA PRO A 1054 22.28 10.56 -50.15
C PRO A 1054 22.61 12.00 -50.58
N VAL A 1055 22.65 12.26 -51.89
CA VAL A 1055 22.91 13.60 -52.42
C VAL A 1055 21.81 14.56 -51.97
N ALA A 1056 22.17 15.57 -51.18
CA ALA A 1056 21.24 16.53 -50.61
C ALA A 1056 20.73 17.52 -51.68
N MET A 1057 19.47 17.41 -52.06
CA MET A 1057 18.81 18.33 -53.01
C MET A 1057 18.06 19.49 -52.34
N SER A 1058 18.01 19.54 -51.00
CA SER A 1058 17.40 20.63 -50.23
C SER A 1058 18.28 21.09 -49.08
N ILE A 1059 18.06 22.33 -48.64
CA ILE A 1059 18.91 22.99 -47.63
C ILE A 1059 18.81 22.32 -46.26
N ASP A 1060 17.63 21.84 -45.86
CA ASP A 1060 17.43 20.99 -44.67
C ASP A 1060 18.39 19.77 -44.67
N LEU A 1061 18.51 19.09 -45.81
CA LEU A 1061 19.39 17.91 -45.96
C LEU A 1061 20.88 18.28 -45.96
N PHE A 1062 21.24 19.46 -46.49
CA PHE A 1062 22.61 19.96 -46.43
C PHE A 1062 23.01 20.30 -45.00
N GLU A 1063 22.15 20.97 -44.22
CA GLU A 1063 22.41 21.25 -42.81
C GLU A 1063 22.60 19.96 -42.01
N ILE A 1064 21.73 18.96 -42.18
CA ILE A 1064 21.87 17.64 -41.54
C ILE A 1064 23.23 17.02 -41.89
N ARG A 1065 23.58 16.94 -43.18
CA ARG A 1065 24.87 16.39 -43.62
C ARG A 1065 26.07 17.16 -43.05
N SER A 1066 25.96 18.47 -42.87
CA SER A 1066 27.02 19.32 -42.30
C SER A 1066 27.25 19.12 -40.79
N ARG A 1067 26.27 18.58 -40.06
CA ARG A 1067 26.29 18.37 -38.60
C ARG A 1067 26.39 16.90 -38.20
N MET A 1068 26.79 16.01 -39.12
CA MET A 1068 26.97 14.59 -38.85
C MET A 1068 27.90 14.33 -37.65
N PRO A 1069 27.67 13.27 -36.85
CA PRO A 1069 28.48 13.02 -35.65
C PRO A 1069 29.97 12.90 -35.96
N SER A 1070 30.81 13.56 -35.17
CA SER A 1070 32.27 13.57 -35.33
C SER A 1070 32.97 12.24 -35.00
N TYR A 1071 32.20 11.18 -34.70
CA TYR A 1071 32.67 9.82 -34.56
C TYR A 1071 32.24 9.00 -35.78
N ASN A 1072 33.13 8.14 -36.26
CA ASN A 1072 32.79 7.20 -37.32
C ASN A 1072 32.00 6.00 -36.76
N PRO A 1073 31.02 5.47 -37.51
CA PRO A 1073 30.31 4.25 -37.15
C PRO A 1073 31.27 3.05 -37.23
N ASN A 1074 30.90 1.95 -36.56
CA ASN A 1074 31.69 0.71 -36.58
C ASN A 1074 30.78 -0.48 -36.92
N SER A 1075 30.94 -1.02 -38.13
CA SER A 1075 30.09 -2.11 -38.66
C SER A 1075 30.11 -3.38 -37.81
N ASN A 1076 31.16 -3.59 -37.01
CA ASN A 1076 31.37 -4.80 -36.23
C ASN A 1076 30.77 -4.70 -34.80
N VAL A 1077 30.10 -3.58 -34.47
CA VAL A 1077 29.53 -3.30 -33.15
C VAL A 1077 28.04 -3.01 -33.29
N ASN A 1078 27.22 -3.55 -32.39
CA ASN A 1078 25.79 -3.19 -32.33
C ASN A 1078 25.58 -1.82 -31.68
N ASP A 1079 24.54 -1.09 -32.13
CA ASP A 1079 24.19 0.23 -31.60
C ASP A 1079 23.98 0.21 -30.08
N ARG A 1080 24.25 1.36 -29.43
CA ARG A 1080 24.16 1.49 -27.96
C ARG A 1080 23.28 2.66 -27.58
N ALA A 1081 22.15 2.37 -26.92
CA ALA A 1081 21.32 3.39 -26.30
C ALA A 1081 21.85 3.77 -24.90
N ARG A 1082 21.96 5.07 -24.63
CA ARG A 1082 22.33 5.65 -23.33
C ARG A 1082 21.14 6.36 -22.72
N TRP A 1083 20.82 6.03 -21.47
CA TRP A 1083 19.85 6.76 -20.65
C TRP A 1083 20.51 8.03 -20.09
N LEU A 1084 20.23 9.18 -20.72
CA LEU A 1084 20.88 10.46 -20.40
C LEU A 1084 20.77 10.91 -18.93
N PRO A 1085 19.64 10.68 -18.22
CA PRO A 1085 19.51 11.06 -16.81
C PRO A 1085 20.38 10.29 -15.80
N SER A 1086 21.16 9.30 -16.22
CA SER A 1086 22.05 8.54 -15.33
C SER A 1086 23.49 8.56 -15.84
N SER A 1087 24.45 8.85 -14.97
CA SER A 1087 25.89 8.93 -15.32
C SER A 1087 26.39 7.65 -15.98
N ASN A 1088 26.03 6.50 -15.42
CA ASN A 1088 26.34 5.15 -15.92
C ASN A 1088 25.56 4.75 -17.20
N GLY A 1089 24.73 5.63 -17.77
CA GLY A 1089 23.98 5.39 -19.00
C GLY A 1089 22.86 4.35 -18.92
N THR A 1090 22.55 3.78 -17.75
CA THR A 1090 21.50 2.78 -17.59
C THR A 1090 20.26 3.35 -16.89
N TYR A 1091 19.09 2.80 -17.23
CA TYR A 1091 17.82 3.27 -16.69
C TYR A 1091 17.71 3.06 -15.17
N SER A 1092 17.28 4.11 -14.46
CA SER A 1092 16.89 4.01 -13.04
C SER A 1092 15.61 4.81 -12.74
N ALA A 1093 14.70 4.24 -11.96
CA ALA A 1093 13.43 4.91 -11.63
C ALA A 1093 13.61 6.20 -10.82
N SER A 1094 14.72 6.33 -10.10
CA SER A 1094 15.15 7.55 -9.40
C SER A 1094 15.54 8.68 -10.36
N SER A 1095 16.35 8.41 -11.39
CA SER A 1095 16.73 9.40 -12.39
C SER A 1095 15.56 9.79 -13.31
N ALA A 1096 14.70 8.83 -13.65
CA ALA A 1096 13.45 9.11 -14.37
C ALA A 1096 12.49 9.99 -13.56
N LEU A 1097 12.30 9.72 -12.26
CA LEU A 1097 11.52 10.59 -11.38
C LEU A 1097 12.15 11.99 -11.26
N ALA A 1098 13.48 12.09 -11.25
CA ALA A 1098 14.17 13.39 -11.22
C ALA A 1098 13.94 14.18 -12.52
N SER A 1099 13.94 13.51 -13.68
CA SER A 1099 13.72 14.14 -15.00
C SER A 1099 12.27 14.56 -15.24
N LEU A 1100 11.31 13.82 -14.68
CA LEU A 1100 9.87 14.12 -14.76
C LEU A 1100 9.41 15.27 -13.84
N ARG A 1101 10.34 15.94 -13.15
CA ARG A 1101 10.07 16.80 -12.00
C ARG A 1101 10.84 18.12 -12.09
N THR A 1102 10.13 19.23 -11.92
CA THR A 1102 10.77 20.55 -11.79
C THR A 1102 11.65 20.59 -10.53
N PRO A 1103 12.97 20.81 -10.65
CA PRO A 1103 13.84 20.96 -9.49
C PRO A 1103 13.48 22.24 -8.73
N HIS A 1104 13.58 22.20 -7.40
CA HIS A 1104 13.40 23.37 -6.53
C HIS A 1104 14.73 23.71 -5.82
N PRO A 1105 14.92 24.96 -5.35
CA PRO A 1105 16.16 25.37 -4.70
C PRO A 1105 16.55 24.49 -3.50
N PHE A 1106 17.85 24.26 -3.34
CA PHE A 1106 18.41 23.56 -2.20
C PHE A 1106 18.19 24.37 -0.91
N VAL A 1107 17.77 23.71 0.17
CA VAL A 1107 17.51 24.34 1.47
C VAL A 1107 18.48 23.84 2.56
N PRO A 1108 19.49 24.64 2.98
CA PRO A 1108 20.50 24.21 3.95
C PRO A 1108 19.93 23.66 5.26
N TRP A 1109 18.80 24.21 5.73
CA TRP A 1109 18.14 23.80 6.97
C TRP A 1109 17.69 22.33 6.98
N PHE A 1110 17.58 21.64 5.84
CA PHE A 1110 17.12 20.25 5.82
C PHE A 1110 18.01 19.32 6.68
N LYS A 1111 19.32 19.60 6.73
CA LYS A 1111 20.28 18.83 7.56
C LYS A 1111 19.94 18.92 9.04
N HIS A 1112 19.46 20.07 9.50
CA HIS A 1112 19.17 20.35 10.92
C HIS A 1112 17.76 19.93 11.33
N VAL A 1113 16.82 19.88 10.39
CA VAL A 1113 15.42 19.50 10.67
C VAL A 1113 15.16 18.00 10.43
N LEU A 1114 15.79 17.37 9.44
CA LEU A 1114 15.43 16.04 8.93
C LEU A 1114 16.56 14.98 9.05
N PHE A 1115 17.40 15.11 10.08
CA PHE A 1115 18.50 14.18 10.41
C PHE A 1115 18.02 12.81 10.97
N PRO A 1116 18.88 11.75 10.97
CA PRO A 1116 18.44 10.38 11.28
C PRO A 1116 17.96 10.14 12.72
N GLN A 1117 18.57 10.81 13.69
CA GLN A 1117 18.27 10.70 15.13
C GLN A 1117 17.21 11.70 15.60
N ASN A 1118 16.44 12.30 14.68
CA ASN A 1118 15.53 13.39 15.02
C ASN A 1118 14.25 12.89 15.71
N ILE A 1119 13.66 13.70 16.61
CA ILE A 1119 12.36 13.41 17.21
C ILE A 1119 11.28 13.77 16.18
N PRO A 1120 10.55 12.82 15.57
CA PRO A 1120 9.72 13.11 14.39
C PRO A 1120 8.60 14.13 14.65
N ARG A 1121 8.15 14.26 15.91
CA ARG A 1121 7.22 15.30 16.35
C ARG A 1121 7.82 16.70 16.18
N MET A 1122 8.98 16.95 16.80
CA MET A 1122 9.58 18.28 16.82
C MET A 1122 10.05 18.66 15.41
N SER A 1123 10.64 17.72 14.67
CA SER A 1123 11.04 17.89 13.27
C SER A 1123 9.90 18.29 12.35
N PHE A 1124 8.72 17.66 12.49
CA PHE A 1124 7.55 18.03 11.69
C PHE A 1124 6.99 19.40 12.09
N ILE A 1125 6.97 19.73 13.37
CA ILE A 1125 6.53 21.06 13.85
C ILE A 1125 7.48 22.15 13.34
N LEU A 1126 8.79 21.95 13.46
CA LEU A 1126 9.83 22.86 12.97
C LEU A 1126 9.81 23.01 11.44
N TRP A 1127 9.55 21.92 10.71
CA TRP A 1127 9.31 21.99 9.26
C TRP A 1127 8.08 22.82 8.90
N VAL A 1128 6.95 22.65 9.61
CA VAL A 1128 5.74 23.48 9.43
C VAL A 1128 5.99 24.93 9.84
N ALA A 1129 6.85 25.19 10.84
CA ALA A 1129 7.29 26.52 11.25
C ALA A 1129 8.07 27.20 10.12
N ILE A 1130 9.18 26.61 9.66
CA ILE A 1130 10.05 27.15 8.60
C ILE A 1130 9.29 27.42 7.29
N ARG A 1131 8.22 26.65 6.98
CA ARG A 1131 7.35 26.92 5.81
C ARG A 1131 6.30 28.04 6.04
N GLY A 1132 6.31 28.68 7.20
CA GLY A 1132 5.38 29.74 7.64
C GLY A 1132 3.95 29.26 7.89
N ARG A 1133 3.73 27.96 8.15
CA ARG A 1133 2.39 27.32 8.14
C ARG A 1133 1.88 26.86 9.52
N LEU A 1134 2.48 27.36 10.60
CA LEU A 1134 1.87 27.31 11.94
C LEU A 1134 0.56 28.13 11.97
N SER A 1135 -0.22 27.99 13.04
CA SER A 1135 -1.49 28.73 13.23
C SER A 1135 -1.26 29.93 14.14
N THR A 1136 -0.30 30.78 13.75
CA THR A 1136 0.05 32.02 14.44
C THR A 1136 -1.01 33.10 14.21
N ARG A 1137 -1.22 34.03 15.15
CA ARG A 1137 -2.30 35.03 15.04
C ARG A 1137 -2.16 35.93 13.81
N ASP A 1138 -0.94 36.27 13.39
CA ASP A 1138 -0.67 36.98 12.12
C ASP A 1138 -1.27 36.28 10.88
N ARG A 1139 -1.34 34.95 10.93
CA ARG A 1139 -1.87 34.07 9.89
C ARG A 1139 -3.37 33.85 10.06
N ILE A 1140 -3.88 33.83 11.29
CA ILE A 1140 -5.32 33.76 11.57
C ILE A 1140 -6.01 35.05 11.07
N ARG A 1141 -5.38 36.22 11.23
CA ARG A 1141 -5.89 37.52 10.72
C ARG A 1141 -6.17 37.54 9.20
N LYS A 1142 -5.56 36.63 8.43
CA LYS A 1142 -5.79 36.46 6.98
C LYS A 1142 -7.05 35.64 6.63
N TYR A 1143 -7.74 35.12 7.64
CA TYR A 1143 -8.99 34.37 7.51
C TYR A 1143 -10.11 34.93 8.40
N ASP A 1144 -9.75 35.65 9.47
CA ASP A 1144 -10.63 36.38 10.37
C ASP A 1144 -10.04 37.79 10.62
N PRO A 1145 -10.54 38.85 9.97
CA PRO A 1145 -10.02 40.20 10.13
C PRO A 1145 -10.08 40.77 11.56
N MET A 1146 -10.95 40.24 12.42
CA MET A 1146 -11.17 40.67 13.80
C MET A 1146 -10.23 39.95 14.80
N ALA A 1147 -9.44 38.97 14.35
CA ALA A 1147 -8.57 38.20 15.21
C ALA A 1147 -7.48 39.07 15.88
N VAL A 1148 -7.52 39.14 17.22
CA VAL A 1148 -6.50 39.79 18.05
C VAL A 1148 -5.11 39.22 17.73
N THR A 1149 -4.17 40.09 17.38
CA THR A 1149 -2.85 39.68 16.88
C THR A 1149 -1.72 39.72 17.91
N THR A 1150 -1.90 40.31 19.09
CA THR A 1150 -0.86 40.36 20.14
C THR A 1150 -0.42 38.95 20.57
N CYS A 1151 0.87 38.76 20.84
CA CYS A 1151 1.43 37.49 21.27
C CYS A 1151 1.15 37.21 22.74
N VAL A 1152 0.57 36.04 23.02
CA VAL A 1152 0.18 35.61 24.38
C VAL A 1152 1.37 35.47 25.34
N LEU A 1153 2.60 35.37 24.82
CA LEU A 1153 3.82 35.20 25.63
C LEU A 1153 4.43 36.51 26.11
N CYS A 1154 4.28 37.61 25.35
CA CYS A 1154 4.91 38.91 25.65
C CYS A 1154 3.93 40.08 25.77
N ASN A 1155 2.67 39.88 25.34
CA ASN A 1155 1.57 40.84 25.24
C ASN A 1155 1.84 42.17 24.50
N THR A 1156 3.04 42.37 23.96
CA THR A 1156 3.51 43.64 23.38
C THR A 1156 3.62 43.61 21.86
N HIS A 1157 4.05 42.48 21.28
CA HIS A 1157 4.33 42.34 19.85
C HIS A 1157 3.27 41.48 19.14
N PRO A 1158 3.04 41.64 17.83
CA PRO A 1158 2.17 40.74 17.07
C PRO A 1158 2.78 39.33 16.98
N GLU A 1159 1.94 38.32 17.19
CA GLU A 1159 2.29 36.90 17.12
C GLU A 1159 2.56 36.46 15.67
N SER A 1160 3.78 36.72 15.23
CA SER A 1160 4.30 36.31 13.93
C SER A 1160 5.23 35.10 14.05
N HIS A 1161 5.47 34.41 12.93
CA HIS A 1161 6.43 33.31 12.90
C HIS A 1161 7.88 33.74 13.22
N ALA A 1162 8.25 35.00 12.94
CA ALA A 1162 9.54 35.54 13.38
C ALA A 1162 9.56 35.60 14.90
N HIS A 1163 8.71 36.47 15.48
CA HIS A 1163 8.65 36.77 16.91
C HIS A 1163 8.53 35.55 17.87
N LEU A 1164 7.97 34.42 17.41
CA LEU A 1164 7.88 33.19 18.22
C LEU A 1164 9.13 32.29 18.18
N PHE A 1165 10.07 32.49 17.26
CA PHE A 1165 11.17 31.55 16.99
C PHE A 1165 12.52 32.20 16.66
N PHE A 1166 12.57 33.53 16.43
CA PHE A 1166 13.72 34.32 15.98
C PHE A 1166 13.69 35.72 16.61
#